data_AF-A0AAU9R9X7-F1
#
_entry.id   AF-A0AAU9R9X7-F1
#
_cell.length_a   1.000
_cell.length_b   1.000
_cell.length_c   1.000
_cell.angle_alpha   90.00
_cell.angle_beta   90.00
_cell.angle_gamma   90.00
#
_symmetry.space_group_name_H-M   'P 1'
#
loop_
_entity.id
_entity.type
_entity.pdbx_description
1 polymer ?
#
loop_
_entity_poly.entity_id
_entity_poly.type
_entity_poly.pdbx_seq_one_letter_code
_entity_poly.pdbx_strand_id
1 'polypeptide(L)'
;MAQFGFSANKNYRKSDDVMKLTQNDEKSKIIATANWDRVLATLLPFKERENKNSKRKTDLVPPGYSWFLGIIVLIAVVLAIVFTLRHKASKSDAPGSINKNYADALKISMQFFDIQKSGKLENNKIPWRGDSGLKDGSEATLDLSKGLYDAGDHMKFGFPMAFTATILSWAILEYGDQMDSVKQLDPAKDALKWTTDFLINAHPSPNVLYIQVGDPETDHNCWDRPETMSSKRTLTKIDTKTPGTEVAAETAAAMAASSLVFKKTDPKYSSTLLKHAKQLFDFADNNRGSYSVNVPKVQKYYNSTGYGDELLWAASWLYHATEDETYLDFVSKNGEEFGNFGSPSWFSWDNKLPGTQILLSRLTFFKKGLSGSKGLQGYKETAEAVMCGLIPTSPTATTSRTDGGLIWVAEWNAMQHPVSSAFLATLYSDYMLTSGIKTLSCSDTSFTPSDLRKFARSQADYMLGKNPEKMSYLVGYGEKYPEFVHHRGASIPADATTGCKDGFEWLNSEEPNPNVAYGALVGGPFLNETFIDARNNSMQNEPSTYNSALVVGLLSSLVTSSSSLESFIPVSLRAQLQKERSHTHHCSSSSSSSSKHVPPNLSFTVHSLLSTSLAELYSPRSMSLLIRSFYVSQSHLSLFQTRNSKPSSFGDQFPSKPVFVSSFNHNPLVNLVYKRNPAMQSVSSSSMTVKSSLIDPDGGELVELVVPESEIGSKKAESETMPKVKLTKIDLEWVHVISEGWASPIKGFMREDEYLQSLHFNSLRLKDGTLVNMSLPIVLAIDDETKEQIGSSQNVALVSPQGDTIGSLRSVEIYKHNKEERIARTWGTTSPGLPYVEEHITPSGNWLIGGDLEVFQPIKYNDGLDHYRLSPKQLRKEFDNRQADAVFAFQLRNPVHNGHALLMNDTRKRLLDMGYKNPILLLHPLGGFTKADDVPLDVRMEQHSKVLEDGVLDPETTIVSIFPSPMHYAGPTEVQWHAKARINAGANFYIVGRDPAGMGHPTEKRDLYDPDHGKKVLSMAPGLEKLNILPFRLTIQLRRKWRFSIPHVLKSFFSFLEQRQEIMRTYARTGENPPDGFMCPSGWSVLVKYYASLQESDESSKQQAVV
;
A
#
# COMPACT_ATOMS: atom_id res chain seq x y z
N MET A 1 -36.01 -16.57 -62.09
CA MET A 1 -36.30 -15.23 -62.66
C MET A 1 -35.71 -14.21 -61.70
N ALA A 2 -34.90 -13.22 -62.07
CA ALA A 2 -34.07 -12.99 -63.28
C ALA A 2 -32.77 -12.28 -62.79
N GLN A 3 -31.56 -12.48 -63.34
CA GLN A 3 -31.05 -12.09 -64.67
C GLN A 3 -31.18 -10.57 -64.90
N PHE A 4 -30.15 -9.76 -65.21
CA PHE A 4 -28.75 -9.95 -65.68
C PHE A 4 -27.78 -8.97 -64.94
N GLY A 5 -26.44 -8.96 -65.08
CA GLY A 5 -25.49 -9.80 -65.81
C GLY A 5 -24.43 -9.01 -66.63
N PHE A 6 -23.23 -9.59 -66.83
CA PHE A 6 -22.15 -9.17 -67.78
C PHE A 6 -21.34 -7.88 -67.44
N SER A 7 -20.02 -7.78 -67.71
CA SER A 7 -19.01 -8.82 -68.01
C SER A 7 -17.54 -8.38 -67.80
N ALA A 8 -16.64 -9.37 -67.78
CA ALA A 8 -15.26 -9.50 -68.30
C ALA A 8 -14.40 -8.24 -68.70
N ASN A 9 -13.05 -8.29 -68.72
CA ASN A 9 -12.19 -9.46 -68.99
C ASN A 9 -10.71 -9.28 -68.53
N LYS A 10 -10.10 -10.40 -68.08
CA LYS A 10 -8.69 -10.87 -68.23
C LYS A 10 -7.59 -9.88 -68.71
N ASN A 11 -6.36 -9.88 -68.17
CA ASN A 11 -5.43 -11.03 -68.18
C ASN A 11 -4.20 -10.92 -67.24
N TYR A 12 -3.92 -12.01 -66.51
CA TYR A 12 -2.62 -12.68 -66.26
C TYR A 12 -1.28 -11.99 -65.91
N ARG A 13 -0.56 -12.67 -64.97
CA ARG A 13 0.89 -12.66 -64.66
C ARG A 13 1.44 -11.41 -63.95
N LYS A 14 2.55 -11.48 -63.19
CA LYS A 14 3.18 -12.50 -62.31
C LYS A 14 4.39 -11.78 -61.65
N SER A 15 5.02 -12.39 -60.64
CA SER A 15 6.36 -12.08 -60.11
C SER A 15 6.64 -10.66 -59.58
N ASP A 16 6.78 -10.60 -58.26
CA ASP A 16 8.01 -10.19 -57.53
C ASP A 16 8.51 -8.73 -57.55
N ASP A 17 8.91 -8.31 -56.34
CA ASP A 17 10.02 -7.43 -55.97
C ASP A 17 10.08 -5.90 -56.26
N VAL A 18 10.12 -5.20 -55.11
CA VAL A 18 11.12 -4.18 -54.71
C VAL A 18 10.98 -2.72 -55.19
N MET A 19 11.27 -1.83 -54.23
CA MET A 19 11.26 -0.37 -54.31
C MET A 19 12.47 0.22 -55.05
N LYS A 20 12.21 1.36 -55.73
CA LYS A 20 13.11 2.53 -55.93
C LYS A 20 14.38 2.39 -56.78
N LEU A 21 14.54 3.33 -57.72
CA LEU A 21 15.84 3.99 -57.98
C LEU A 21 15.69 5.37 -58.64
N THR A 22 16.29 6.40 -58.02
CA THR A 22 16.82 7.69 -58.54
C THR A 22 16.97 8.62 -57.31
N GLN A 23 18.16 9.03 -56.84
CA GLN A 23 19.26 9.81 -57.45
C GLN A 23 18.89 11.28 -57.73
N ASN A 24 19.73 12.28 -57.45
CA ASN A 24 21.03 12.41 -56.73
C ASN A 24 21.07 13.86 -56.13
N ASP A 25 22.02 14.38 -55.34
CA ASP A 25 23.38 14.02 -54.89
C ASP A 25 23.63 14.75 -53.51
N GLU A 26 24.79 15.10 -52.91
CA GLU A 26 26.23 15.03 -53.22
C GLU A 26 27.12 15.06 -51.94
N LYS A 27 28.45 14.98 -52.13
CA LYS A 27 29.54 15.57 -51.31
C LYS A 27 29.63 15.29 -49.77
N SER A 28 30.08 14.06 -49.46
CA SER A 28 31.41 13.76 -48.84
C SER A 28 31.81 14.39 -47.47
N LYS A 29 32.37 13.69 -46.47
CA LYS A 29 33.43 12.65 -46.50
C LYS A 29 33.49 11.80 -45.20
N ILE A 30 33.92 10.52 -45.34
CA ILE A 30 34.81 9.72 -44.45
C ILE A 30 34.27 9.41 -43.00
N ILE A 31 33.93 8.17 -42.60
CA ILE A 31 34.65 6.86 -42.54
C ILE A 31 35.71 6.81 -41.42
N ALA A 32 35.74 5.87 -40.46
CA ALA A 32 34.79 4.81 -40.10
C ALA A 32 35.08 4.26 -38.68
N THR A 33 34.16 3.48 -38.13
CA THR A 33 34.46 2.36 -37.23
C THR A 33 34.00 1.06 -37.88
N ALA A 34 34.73 -0.04 -37.64
CA ALA A 34 34.56 -1.28 -38.37
C ALA A 34 33.59 -2.24 -37.67
N ASN A 35 32.90 -3.05 -38.48
CA ASN A 35 32.90 -4.49 -38.26
C ASN A 35 32.68 -5.23 -39.61
N TRP A 36 33.29 -6.41 -39.76
CA TRP A 36 32.76 -7.57 -40.51
C TRP A 36 33.78 -8.70 -40.52
N ASP A 37 33.49 -9.77 -39.78
CA ASP A 37 34.16 -11.06 -39.94
C ASP A 37 33.90 -11.65 -41.33
N ARG A 38 34.96 -12.13 -41.99
CA ARG A 38 34.81 -13.18 -43.02
C ARG A 38 36.10 -13.96 -43.28
N VAL A 39 36.18 -15.18 -42.75
CA VAL A 39 36.25 -16.45 -43.49
C VAL A 39 36.80 -17.58 -42.59
N LEU A 40 35.98 -18.63 -42.48
CA LEU A 40 36.22 -20.01 -42.05
C LEU A 40 37.45 -20.39 -41.20
N ALA A 41 37.16 -21.08 -40.10
CA ALA A 41 38.12 -21.91 -39.38
C ALA A 41 38.56 -23.15 -40.19
N THR A 42 39.82 -23.58 -40.00
CA THR A 42 40.23 -24.98 -40.19
C THR A 42 41.25 -25.40 -39.12
N LEU A 43 40.77 -26.16 -38.14
CA LEU A 43 41.43 -27.21 -37.34
C LEU A 43 42.84 -27.01 -36.73
N LEU A 44 42.85 -27.15 -35.39
CA LEU A 44 43.89 -27.71 -34.49
C LEU A 44 44.39 -29.10 -34.97
N PRO A 45 45.50 -29.73 -34.45
CA PRO A 45 45.95 -29.69 -33.04
C PRO A 45 47.48 -29.86 -32.75
N PHE A 46 47.81 -30.14 -31.46
CA PHE A 46 49.12 -30.54 -30.87
C PHE A 46 50.22 -29.46 -30.72
N LYS A 47 51.14 -29.50 -29.73
CA LYS A 47 51.08 -29.97 -28.31
C LYS A 47 52.36 -29.54 -27.54
N GLU A 48 52.21 -29.25 -26.23
CA GLU A 48 53.17 -29.46 -25.12
C GLU A 48 54.54 -28.71 -25.00
N ARG A 49 54.85 -28.44 -23.71
CA ARG A 49 56.17 -28.39 -23.02
C ARG A 49 57.10 -27.15 -23.10
N GLU A 50 57.30 -26.56 -21.91
CA GLU A 50 58.55 -26.56 -21.12
C GLU A 50 59.93 -26.48 -21.84
N ASN A 51 60.97 -25.81 -21.33
CA ASN A 51 61.27 -25.43 -19.93
C ASN A 51 62.24 -24.22 -19.82
N LYS A 52 62.56 -23.85 -18.57
CA LYS A 52 63.49 -22.79 -18.14
C LYS A 52 64.91 -22.91 -18.74
N ASN A 53 65.60 -21.78 -18.88
CA ASN A 53 66.93 -21.62 -18.25
C ASN A 53 67.34 -20.17 -17.99
N SER A 54 68.45 -19.94 -17.27
CA SER A 54 68.79 -18.63 -16.67
C SER A 54 70.25 -18.17 -16.88
N LYS A 55 70.49 -16.86 -16.66
CA LYS A 55 71.79 -16.14 -16.70
C LYS A 55 72.33 -15.95 -18.14
N ARG A 56 73.13 -14.92 -18.45
CA ARG A 56 73.94 -14.00 -17.60
C ARG A 56 73.99 -12.57 -18.18
N LYS A 57 74.58 -11.62 -17.44
CA LYS A 57 74.97 -10.24 -17.88
C LYS A 57 76.01 -10.28 -19.03
N THR A 58 76.40 -9.20 -19.73
CA THR A 58 76.39 -7.74 -19.44
C THR A 58 76.53 -6.90 -20.75
N ASP A 59 76.51 -5.55 -20.64
CA ASP A 59 77.23 -4.57 -21.50
C ASP A 59 76.70 -4.27 -22.94
N LEU A 60 76.75 -3.04 -23.53
CA LEU A 60 77.27 -1.69 -23.18
C LEU A 60 76.52 -0.56 -23.97
N VAL A 61 76.32 0.64 -23.39
CA VAL A 61 76.37 2.02 -24.02
C VAL A 61 75.32 2.41 -25.10
N PRO A 62 75.01 3.72 -25.42
CA PRO A 62 75.16 5.01 -24.69
C PRO A 62 73.81 5.69 -24.31
N PRO A 63 73.81 6.80 -23.52
CA PRO A 63 72.61 7.57 -23.16
C PRO A 63 72.28 8.74 -24.13
N GLY A 64 71.00 9.13 -24.23
CA GLY A 64 70.60 10.34 -24.99
C GLY A 64 69.14 10.83 -24.83
N TYR A 65 68.17 9.93 -24.62
CA TYR A 65 66.73 10.27 -24.72
C TYR A 65 65.94 10.34 -23.39
N SER A 66 66.57 10.06 -22.24
CA SER A 66 65.85 9.85 -20.97
C SER A 66 65.13 11.12 -20.45
N TRP A 67 65.75 12.30 -20.58
CA TRP A 67 65.16 13.56 -20.09
C TRP A 67 63.95 14.02 -20.94
N PHE A 68 63.99 13.80 -22.26
CA PHE A 68 62.91 14.18 -23.16
C PHE A 68 61.66 13.30 -22.95
N LEU A 69 61.87 11.99 -22.74
CA LEU A 69 60.82 11.06 -22.29
C LEU A 69 60.28 11.44 -20.90
N GLY A 70 61.15 11.85 -19.97
CA GLY A 70 60.74 12.37 -18.66
C GLY A 70 59.83 13.60 -18.77
N ILE A 71 60.16 14.55 -19.65
CA ILE A 71 59.32 15.74 -19.92
C ILE A 71 58.00 15.35 -20.59
N ILE A 72 58.00 14.45 -21.58
CA ILE A 72 56.76 13.99 -22.23
C ILE A 72 55.86 13.25 -21.24
N VAL A 73 56.41 12.40 -20.37
CA VAL A 73 55.63 11.73 -19.31
C VAL A 73 55.14 12.73 -18.27
N LEU A 74 55.93 13.72 -17.87
CA LEU A 74 55.49 14.77 -16.95
C LEU A 74 54.38 15.63 -17.57
N ILE A 75 54.47 15.99 -18.85
CA ILE A 75 53.42 16.69 -19.59
C ILE A 75 52.18 15.81 -19.72
N ALA A 76 52.31 14.51 -20.02
CA ALA A 76 51.19 13.59 -20.09
C ALA A 76 50.50 13.40 -18.72
N VAL A 77 51.27 13.34 -17.63
CA VAL A 77 50.75 13.26 -16.25
C VAL A 77 50.10 14.57 -15.83
N VAL A 78 50.71 15.74 -16.14
CA VAL A 78 50.11 17.06 -15.87
C VAL A 78 48.86 17.27 -16.72
N LEU A 79 48.83 16.84 -17.99
CA LEU A 79 47.63 16.86 -18.82
C LEU A 79 46.57 15.88 -18.32
N ALA A 80 46.94 14.69 -17.84
CA ALA A 80 46.00 13.75 -17.22
C ALA A 80 45.45 14.28 -15.89
N ILE A 81 46.26 14.99 -15.09
CA ILE A 81 45.84 15.68 -13.86
C ILE A 81 44.95 16.89 -14.20
N VAL A 82 45.30 17.71 -15.19
CA VAL A 82 44.46 18.84 -15.63
C VAL A 82 43.17 18.35 -16.29
N PHE A 83 43.19 17.24 -17.03
CA PHE A 83 42.01 16.62 -17.63
C PHE A 83 41.12 16.02 -16.54
N THR A 84 41.65 15.21 -15.62
CA THR A 84 40.87 14.67 -14.50
C THR A 84 40.40 15.76 -13.54
N LEU A 85 41.15 16.83 -13.31
CA LEU A 85 40.67 18.01 -12.56
C LEU A 85 39.61 18.79 -13.33
N ARG A 86 39.66 18.87 -14.68
CA ARG A 86 38.58 19.43 -15.53
C ARG A 86 37.37 18.50 -15.70
N HIS A 87 37.49 17.23 -15.33
CA HIS A 87 36.40 16.24 -15.40
C HIS A 87 35.81 15.92 -14.02
N LYS A 88 36.54 16.21 -12.94
CA LYS A 88 36.19 16.03 -11.53
C LYS A 88 35.86 17.34 -10.83
N ALA A 89 36.36 18.48 -11.31
CA ALA A 89 35.47 19.62 -11.46
C ALA A 89 34.38 19.17 -12.42
N SER A 90 33.18 18.93 -11.89
CA SER A 90 32.01 18.63 -12.69
C SER A 90 31.84 19.67 -13.79
N LYS A 91 31.06 19.34 -14.82
CA LYS A 91 30.19 20.38 -15.40
C LYS A 91 29.34 20.92 -14.25
N SER A 92 29.80 22.00 -13.64
CA SER A 92 28.92 22.93 -12.95
C SER A 92 28.16 23.60 -14.08
N ASP A 93 27.02 23.00 -14.40
CA ASP A 93 25.99 23.63 -15.22
C ASP A 93 25.85 25.09 -14.79
N ALA A 94 26.07 26.01 -15.72
CA ALA A 94 26.01 27.43 -15.42
C ALA A 94 24.65 27.74 -14.78
N PRO A 95 24.57 28.60 -13.75
CA PRO A 95 23.31 28.85 -13.05
C PRO A 95 22.20 29.26 -14.02
N GLY A 96 21.20 28.39 -14.19
CA GLY A 96 20.10 28.59 -15.15
C GLY A 96 20.26 27.87 -16.51
N SER A 97 21.20 26.93 -16.67
CA SER A 97 21.15 26.00 -17.80
C SER A 97 19.91 25.10 -17.72
N ILE A 98 19.31 24.83 -18.88
CA ILE A 98 18.08 24.03 -19.00
C ILE A 98 18.46 22.54 -19.15
N ASN A 99 17.97 21.71 -18.22
CA ASN A 99 18.02 20.26 -18.36
C ASN A 99 16.96 19.82 -19.38
N LYS A 100 17.43 19.51 -20.60
CA LYS A 100 16.56 19.14 -21.72
C LYS A 100 15.63 17.95 -21.40
N ASN A 101 16.08 16.95 -20.64
CA ASN A 101 15.27 15.76 -20.36
C ASN A 101 14.00 16.12 -19.57
N TYR A 102 14.14 16.90 -18.50
CA TYR A 102 13.00 17.35 -17.70
C TYR A 102 12.15 18.42 -18.44
N ALA A 103 12.76 19.23 -19.33
CA ALA A 103 12.05 20.18 -20.18
C ALA A 103 11.14 19.49 -21.23
N ASP A 104 11.67 18.48 -21.93
CA ASP A 104 10.90 17.67 -22.89
C ASP A 104 9.82 16.84 -22.16
N ALA A 105 10.13 16.29 -20.99
CA ALA A 105 9.15 15.61 -20.13
C ALA A 105 8.01 16.55 -19.66
N LEU A 106 8.32 17.78 -19.24
CA LEU A 106 7.32 18.76 -18.79
C LEU A 106 6.40 19.20 -19.93
N LYS A 107 6.95 19.39 -21.13
CA LYS A 107 6.18 19.64 -22.34
C LYS A 107 5.26 18.46 -22.69
N ILE A 108 5.68 17.23 -22.40
CA ILE A 108 4.85 16.03 -22.60
C ILE A 108 3.75 15.96 -21.53
N SER A 109 4.05 16.11 -20.24
CA SER A 109 3.06 16.03 -19.14
C SER A 109 1.94 17.08 -19.27
N MET A 110 2.23 18.27 -19.80
CA MET A 110 1.20 19.29 -20.03
C MET A 110 0.10 18.88 -21.02
N GLN A 111 0.36 17.93 -21.94
CA GLN A 111 -0.66 17.49 -22.91
C GLN A 111 -1.80 16.69 -22.26
N PHE A 112 -1.57 16.05 -21.11
CA PHE A 112 -2.61 15.27 -20.45
C PHE A 112 -3.77 16.14 -19.98
N PHE A 113 -3.53 17.39 -19.58
CA PHE A 113 -4.61 18.30 -19.22
C PHE A 113 -5.51 18.65 -20.42
N ASP A 114 -4.95 18.87 -21.61
CA ASP A 114 -5.74 19.03 -22.83
C ASP A 114 -6.50 17.73 -23.19
N ILE A 115 -5.93 16.55 -22.90
CA ILE A 115 -6.59 15.24 -23.09
C ILE A 115 -7.78 15.06 -22.12
N GLN A 116 -7.68 15.53 -20.88
CA GLN A 116 -8.75 15.40 -19.87
C GLN A 116 -9.83 16.48 -19.96
N LYS A 117 -9.68 17.55 -20.76
CA LYS A 117 -10.68 18.63 -20.85
C LYS A 117 -12.08 18.12 -21.22
N SER A 118 -13.07 18.41 -20.38
CA SER A 118 -14.48 18.27 -20.69
C SER A 118 -15.07 19.63 -21.09
N GLY A 119 -16.20 19.61 -21.81
CA GLY A 119 -16.91 20.78 -22.29
C GLY A 119 -16.71 21.01 -23.78
N LYS A 120 -17.04 22.22 -24.24
CA LYS A 120 -16.74 22.68 -25.60
C LYS A 120 -15.27 23.08 -25.67
N LEU A 121 -14.47 22.42 -26.50
CA LEU A 121 -13.02 22.58 -26.48
C LEU A 121 -12.57 23.86 -27.19
N GLU A 122 -11.86 24.72 -26.47
CA GLU A 122 -11.25 25.95 -27.00
C GLU A 122 -9.80 25.70 -27.42
N ASN A 123 -9.43 26.10 -28.64
CA ASN A 123 -8.07 25.95 -29.19
C ASN A 123 -7.50 24.52 -29.08
N ASN A 124 -8.33 23.50 -29.30
CA ASN A 124 -7.98 22.10 -29.09
C ASN A 124 -6.69 21.68 -29.83
N LYS A 125 -5.74 21.12 -29.08
CA LYS A 125 -4.44 20.62 -29.58
C LYS A 125 -4.43 19.10 -29.80
N ILE A 126 -5.45 18.39 -29.32
CA ILE A 126 -5.54 16.92 -29.29
C ILE A 126 -6.54 16.48 -30.37
N PRO A 127 -6.08 16.04 -31.56
CA PRO A 127 -6.95 15.87 -32.72
C PRO A 127 -7.98 14.73 -32.60
N TRP A 128 -7.81 13.84 -31.62
CA TRP A 128 -8.71 12.73 -31.32
C TRP A 128 -9.70 13.02 -30.17
N ARG A 129 -9.61 14.21 -29.55
CA ARG A 129 -10.60 14.73 -28.60
C ARG A 129 -11.55 15.72 -29.28
N GLY A 130 -12.78 15.79 -28.81
CA GLY A 130 -13.81 16.73 -29.25
C GLY A 130 -14.71 17.20 -28.11
N ASP A 131 -15.72 17.99 -28.47
CA ASP A 131 -16.70 18.56 -27.55
C ASP A 131 -17.47 17.45 -26.80
N SER A 132 -17.47 17.53 -25.47
CA SER A 132 -18.04 16.50 -24.59
C SER A 132 -18.73 17.11 -23.36
N GLY A 133 -19.60 16.37 -22.68
CA GLY A 133 -20.23 16.83 -21.43
C GLY A 133 -21.05 18.13 -21.54
N LEU A 134 -21.47 18.53 -22.75
CA LEU A 134 -22.08 19.85 -23.06
C LEU A 134 -23.41 20.17 -22.34
N LYS A 135 -23.96 19.22 -21.59
CA LYS A 135 -25.22 19.36 -20.82
C LYS A 135 -25.01 19.22 -19.31
N ASP A 136 -23.77 19.01 -18.86
CA ASP A 136 -23.40 18.94 -17.45
C ASP A 136 -23.84 20.23 -16.74
N GLY A 137 -24.58 20.12 -15.64
CA GLY A 137 -25.14 21.27 -14.90
C GLY A 137 -26.56 21.69 -15.30
N SER A 138 -27.06 21.27 -16.47
CA SER A 138 -28.35 21.76 -16.99
C SER A 138 -29.56 21.46 -16.10
N GLU A 139 -29.56 20.34 -15.36
CA GLU A 139 -30.63 20.02 -14.40
C GLU A 139 -30.65 20.91 -13.14
N ALA A 140 -29.59 21.68 -12.90
CA ALA A 140 -29.50 22.70 -11.86
C ALA A 140 -29.60 24.14 -12.41
N THR A 141 -29.79 24.32 -13.73
CA THR A 141 -29.65 25.62 -14.43
C THR A 141 -28.24 26.23 -14.30
N LEU A 142 -27.21 25.37 -14.26
CA LEU A 142 -25.80 25.75 -14.21
C LEU A 142 -25.05 25.30 -15.47
N ASP A 143 -23.94 25.96 -15.80
CA ASP A 143 -22.97 25.45 -16.77
C ASP A 143 -21.83 24.74 -16.04
N LEU A 144 -21.90 23.42 -15.96
CA LEU A 144 -20.84 22.56 -15.43
C LEU A 144 -20.13 21.80 -16.56
N SER A 145 -20.20 22.30 -17.80
CA SER A 145 -19.65 21.64 -18.99
C SER A 145 -18.13 21.58 -18.99
N LYS A 146 -17.45 22.64 -18.52
CA LYS A 146 -15.98 22.70 -18.35
C LYS A 146 -15.46 21.76 -17.24
N GLY A 147 -14.18 21.90 -16.89
CA GLY A 147 -13.47 21.06 -15.94
C GLY A 147 -12.74 19.91 -16.63
N LEU A 148 -12.15 19.02 -15.82
CA LEU A 148 -11.40 17.87 -16.29
C LEU A 148 -12.18 16.58 -15.99
N TYR A 149 -12.02 15.56 -16.83
CA TYR A 149 -12.26 14.18 -16.42
C TYR A 149 -11.15 13.72 -15.49
N ASP A 150 -11.50 12.93 -14.48
CA ASP A 150 -10.62 12.63 -13.36
C ASP A 150 -9.43 11.73 -13.72
N ALA A 151 -9.74 10.59 -14.35
CA ALA A 151 -8.82 9.49 -14.60
C ALA A 151 -9.08 8.82 -15.97
N GLY A 152 -9.26 7.49 -16.02
CA GLY A 152 -9.58 6.74 -17.24
C GLY A 152 -11.03 6.84 -17.73
N ASP A 153 -11.86 7.62 -17.03
CA ASP A 153 -13.32 7.68 -17.11
C ASP A 153 -13.85 9.03 -17.61
N HIS A 154 -15.18 9.23 -17.53
CA HIS A 154 -15.79 10.52 -17.83
C HIS A 154 -16.37 11.20 -16.57
N MET A 155 -15.93 10.80 -15.37
CA MET A 155 -16.39 11.40 -14.13
C MET A 155 -15.69 12.74 -13.89
N LYS A 156 -16.45 13.70 -13.34
CA LYS A 156 -15.90 14.93 -12.78
C LYS A 156 -15.95 14.84 -11.25
N PHE A 157 -14.93 14.24 -10.63
CA PHE A 157 -14.82 14.20 -9.17
C PHE A 157 -14.19 15.51 -8.65
N GLY A 158 -14.96 16.29 -7.89
CA GLY A 158 -14.55 17.64 -7.48
C GLY A 158 -13.36 17.67 -6.53
N PHE A 159 -13.20 16.65 -5.68
CA PHE A 159 -12.14 16.58 -4.66
C PHE A 159 -10.72 16.41 -5.26
N PRO A 160 -10.41 15.36 -6.05
CA PRO A 160 -9.14 15.25 -6.75
C PRO A 160 -8.93 16.37 -7.78
N MET A 161 -10.00 16.90 -8.39
CA MET A 161 -9.92 18.01 -9.33
C MET A 161 -9.54 19.35 -8.66
N ALA A 162 -10.07 19.61 -7.46
CA ALA A 162 -9.66 20.76 -6.65
C ALA A 162 -8.18 20.65 -6.26
N PHE A 163 -7.76 19.50 -5.72
CA PHE A 163 -6.35 19.24 -5.40
C PHE A 163 -5.43 19.41 -6.63
N THR A 164 -5.85 18.93 -7.80
CA THR A 164 -5.15 19.16 -9.08
C THR A 164 -4.91 20.66 -9.34
N ALA A 165 -5.94 21.50 -9.14
CA ALA A 165 -5.81 22.95 -9.29
C ALA A 165 -4.93 23.60 -8.20
N THR A 166 -4.96 23.11 -6.96
CA THR A 166 -4.07 23.59 -5.88
C THR A 166 -2.61 23.27 -6.19
N ILE A 167 -2.30 22.05 -6.65
CA ILE A 167 -0.93 21.66 -7.03
C ILE A 167 -0.43 22.41 -8.26
N LEU A 168 -1.25 22.56 -9.31
CA LEU A 168 -0.89 23.39 -10.47
C LEU A 168 -0.64 24.85 -10.05
N SER A 169 -1.44 25.39 -9.13
CA SER A 169 -1.22 26.74 -8.58
C SER A 169 0.10 26.83 -7.84
N TRP A 170 0.41 25.90 -6.94
CA TRP A 170 1.67 25.89 -6.18
C TRP A 170 2.89 25.77 -7.10
N ALA A 171 2.80 24.90 -8.12
CA ALA A 171 3.83 24.73 -9.13
C ALA A 171 4.08 26.02 -9.94
N ILE A 172 3.03 26.73 -10.35
CA ILE A 172 3.15 28.01 -11.07
C ILE A 172 3.68 29.13 -10.14
N LEU A 173 3.32 29.12 -8.85
CA LEU A 173 3.71 30.15 -7.88
C LEU A 173 5.17 30.07 -7.44
N GLU A 174 5.77 28.88 -7.42
CA GLU A 174 7.18 28.67 -7.05
C GLU A 174 8.10 28.43 -8.26
N TYR A 175 7.58 27.88 -9.37
CA TYR A 175 8.38 27.49 -10.54
C TYR A 175 7.91 28.08 -11.88
N GLY A 176 7.10 29.14 -11.85
CA GLY A 176 6.53 29.77 -13.06
C GLY A 176 7.58 30.29 -14.04
N ASP A 177 8.68 30.87 -13.56
CA ASP A 177 9.77 31.38 -14.40
C ASP A 177 10.53 30.24 -15.10
N GLN A 178 10.69 29.09 -14.41
CA GLN A 178 11.26 27.88 -14.98
C GLN A 178 10.33 27.31 -16.06
N MET A 179 9.02 27.26 -15.82
CA MET A 179 8.03 26.89 -16.84
C MET A 179 8.08 27.83 -18.06
N ASP A 180 8.26 29.14 -17.86
CA ASP A 180 8.34 30.12 -18.95
C ASP A 180 9.59 29.93 -19.82
N SER A 181 10.73 29.63 -19.19
CA SER A 181 12.00 29.34 -19.87
C SER A 181 11.90 28.19 -20.90
N VAL A 182 10.93 27.29 -20.71
CA VAL A 182 10.60 26.17 -21.63
C VAL A 182 9.19 26.27 -22.24
N LYS A 183 8.56 27.44 -22.15
CA LYS A 183 7.26 27.81 -22.75
C LYS A 183 6.06 26.95 -22.30
N GLN A 184 6.10 26.42 -21.07
CA GLN A 184 5.01 25.63 -20.48
C GLN A 184 4.16 26.43 -19.46
N LEU A 185 4.55 27.67 -19.14
CA LEU A 185 3.82 28.51 -18.17
C LEU A 185 2.39 28.83 -18.61
N ASP A 186 2.19 29.23 -19.88
CA ASP A 186 0.85 29.55 -20.37
C ASP A 186 -0.05 28.30 -20.56
N PRO A 187 0.45 27.15 -21.07
CA PRO A 187 -0.26 25.87 -20.94
C PRO A 187 -0.68 25.52 -19.50
N ALA A 188 0.19 25.75 -18.51
CA ALA A 188 -0.14 25.48 -17.10
C ALA A 188 -1.23 26.42 -16.56
N LYS A 189 -1.18 27.71 -16.90
CA LYS A 189 -2.24 28.69 -16.57
C LYS A 189 -3.57 28.36 -17.27
N ASP A 190 -3.54 27.92 -18.52
CA ASP A 190 -4.73 27.54 -19.30
C ASP A 190 -5.42 26.31 -18.70
N ALA A 191 -4.65 25.26 -18.37
CA ALA A 191 -5.15 24.09 -17.65
C ALA A 191 -5.74 24.48 -16.27
N LEU A 192 -5.04 25.32 -15.51
CA LEU A 192 -5.52 25.82 -14.22
C LEU A 192 -6.82 26.63 -14.37
N LYS A 193 -6.90 27.52 -15.36
CA LYS A 193 -8.10 28.33 -15.62
C LYS A 193 -9.28 27.46 -16.05
N TRP A 194 -9.05 26.45 -16.89
CA TRP A 194 -10.10 25.51 -17.31
C TRP A 194 -10.75 24.78 -16.13
N THR A 195 -9.92 24.36 -15.18
CA THR A 195 -10.36 23.70 -13.95
C THR A 195 -11.08 24.68 -13.01
N THR A 196 -10.53 25.88 -12.82
CA THR A 196 -11.13 26.86 -11.90
C THR A 196 -12.40 27.52 -12.44
N ASP A 197 -12.58 27.65 -13.76
CA ASP A 197 -13.85 28.08 -14.37
C ASP A 197 -14.98 27.11 -13.99
N PHE A 198 -14.71 25.79 -13.99
CA PHE A 198 -15.66 24.79 -13.51
C PHE A 198 -15.90 24.90 -11.99
N LEU A 199 -14.85 25.03 -11.18
CA LEU A 199 -15.00 25.12 -9.73
C LEU A 199 -15.80 26.38 -9.29
N ILE A 200 -15.67 27.49 -10.01
CA ILE A 200 -16.51 28.69 -9.80
C ILE A 200 -17.98 28.39 -10.10
N ASN A 201 -18.28 27.80 -11.27
CA ASN A 201 -19.66 27.47 -11.64
C ASN A 201 -20.27 26.39 -10.74
N ALA A 202 -19.45 25.49 -10.20
CA ALA A 202 -19.84 24.49 -9.21
C ALA A 202 -20.20 25.09 -7.83
N HIS A 203 -19.84 26.35 -7.56
CA HIS A 203 -20.14 27.06 -6.31
C HIS A 203 -21.13 28.22 -6.55
N PRO A 204 -22.42 27.94 -6.86
CA PRO A 204 -23.40 28.96 -7.23
C PRO A 204 -23.88 29.83 -6.06
N SER A 205 -23.68 29.40 -4.81
CA SER A 205 -24.06 30.16 -3.61
C SER A 205 -23.18 29.74 -2.42
N PRO A 206 -22.99 30.60 -1.40
CA PRO A 206 -21.92 30.43 -0.40
C PRO A 206 -21.84 29.03 0.23
N ASN A 207 -22.99 28.44 0.58
CA ASN A 207 -23.07 27.17 1.28
C ASN A 207 -23.59 26.01 0.39
N VAL A 208 -23.30 26.04 -0.93
CA VAL A 208 -23.66 24.97 -1.87
C VAL A 208 -22.52 24.74 -2.87
N LEU A 209 -21.90 23.55 -2.84
CA LEU A 209 -20.86 23.14 -3.79
C LEU A 209 -21.29 21.88 -4.54
N TYR A 210 -21.24 21.89 -5.86
CA TYR A 210 -21.40 20.72 -6.71
C TYR A 210 -20.08 19.95 -6.80
N ILE A 211 -20.05 18.77 -6.18
CA ILE A 211 -18.83 17.99 -5.96
C ILE A 211 -18.65 16.84 -6.95
N GLN A 212 -19.66 16.56 -7.78
CA GLN A 212 -19.59 15.50 -8.78
C GLN A 212 -20.51 15.80 -9.97
N VAL A 213 -20.05 15.45 -11.18
CA VAL A 213 -20.91 15.27 -12.34
C VAL A 213 -20.70 13.88 -12.95
N GLY A 214 -21.81 13.17 -13.15
CA GLY A 214 -21.86 11.74 -13.43
C GLY A 214 -22.35 10.94 -12.22
N ASP A 215 -22.82 9.72 -12.47
CA ASP A 215 -22.98 8.68 -11.44
C ASP A 215 -21.88 7.62 -11.70
N PRO A 216 -20.97 7.35 -10.76
CA PRO A 216 -19.79 6.52 -11.02
C PRO A 216 -20.13 5.11 -11.44
N GLU A 217 -21.19 4.53 -10.85
CA GLU A 217 -21.64 3.18 -11.17
C GLU A 217 -22.20 3.12 -12.61
N THR A 218 -22.90 4.16 -13.05
CA THR A 218 -23.40 4.30 -14.43
C THR A 218 -22.26 4.54 -15.43
N ASP A 219 -21.30 5.41 -15.11
CA ASP A 219 -20.16 5.77 -15.96
C ASP A 219 -19.14 4.62 -16.11
N HIS A 220 -18.89 3.87 -15.03
CA HIS A 220 -17.99 2.72 -15.02
C HIS A 220 -18.63 1.45 -15.59
N ASN A 221 -19.97 1.43 -15.71
CA ASN A 221 -20.67 0.46 -16.54
C ASN A 221 -20.63 0.78 -18.05
N CYS A 222 -19.96 1.85 -18.49
CA CYS A 222 -19.83 2.23 -19.89
C CYS A 222 -18.37 2.36 -20.34
N TRP A 223 -18.09 1.94 -21.58
CA TRP A 223 -16.80 2.15 -22.25
C TRP A 223 -17.02 2.80 -23.63
N ASP A 224 -17.72 3.93 -23.65
CA ASP A 224 -17.88 4.80 -24.82
C ASP A 224 -16.77 5.87 -24.89
N ARG A 225 -16.86 6.80 -25.85
CA ARG A 225 -16.01 8.00 -25.90
C ARG A 225 -16.69 9.17 -25.18
N PRO A 226 -15.94 10.15 -24.64
CA PRO A 226 -16.56 11.28 -23.96
C PRO A 226 -17.45 12.11 -24.89
N GLU A 227 -17.15 12.12 -26.19
CA GLU A 227 -17.98 12.75 -27.24
C GLU A 227 -19.27 11.98 -27.56
N THR A 228 -19.36 10.67 -27.25
CA THR A 228 -20.51 9.80 -27.59
C THR A 228 -21.34 9.31 -26.39
N MET A 229 -21.01 9.76 -25.17
CA MET A 229 -21.74 9.43 -23.94
C MET A 229 -23.27 9.55 -24.09
N SER A 230 -23.96 8.42 -23.88
CA SER A 230 -25.43 8.35 -23.95
C SER A 230 -26.12 8.37 -22.58
N SER A 231 -25.39 8.08 -21.50
CA SER A 231 -25.89 8.02 -20.12
C SER A 231 -26.25 9.40 -19.55
N LYS A 232 -27.29 9.47 -18.70
CA LYS A 232 -27.61 10.70 -17.96
C LYS A 232 -26.52 10.97 -16.90
N ARG A 233 -25.86 12.12 -17.00
CA ARG A 233 -24.84 12.58 -16.07
C ARG A 233 -25.47 13.38 -14.94
N THR A 234 -25.74 12.72 -13.82
CA THR A 234 -26.36 13.31 -12.62
C THR A 234 -25.42 14.23 -11.85
N LEU A 235 -26.00 15.18 -11.11
CA LEU A 235 -25.26 16.09 -10.23
C LEU A 235 -25.27 15.64 -8.76
N THR A 236 -24.10 15.60 -8.13
CA THR A 236 -23.96 15.48 -6.66
C THR A 236 -23.49 16.81 -6.09
N LYS A 237 -24.07 17.23 -4.98
CA LYS A 237 -23.71 18.45 -4.25
C LYS A 237 -23.63 18.22 -2.76
N ILE A 238 -22.94 19.12 -2.07
CA ILE A 238 -22.98 19.30 -0.62
C ILE A 238 -23.63 20.65 -0.29
N ASP A 239 -24.29 20.73 0.86
CA ASP A 239 -24.84 21.96 1.44
C ASP A 239 -24.94 21.84 2.98
N THR A 240 -25.55 22.82 3.66
CA THR A 240 -25.65 22.83 5.14
C THR A 240 -26.45 21.66 5.75
N LYS A 241 -27.13 20.84 4.95
CA LYS A 241 -27.82 19.61 5.38
C LYS A 241 -27.03 18.34 5.08
N THR A 242 -26.09 18.42 4.15
CA THR A 242 -25.26 17.31 3.67
C THR A 242 -23.85 17.86 3.48
N PRO A 243 -23.12 18.13 4.57
CA PRO A 243 -21.82 18.80 4.51
C PRO A 243 -20.73 17.90 3.90
N GLY A 244 -19.64 18.56 3.48
CA GLY A 244 -18.47 17.89 2.94
C GLY A 244 -17.23 18.76 3.09
N THR A 245 -16.71 18.82 4.32
CA THR A 245 -15.65 19.73 4.72
C THR A 245 -14.38 19.57 3.89
N GLU A 246 -14.00 18.34 3.54
CA GLU A 246 -12.79 18.02 2.77
C GLU A 246 -12.78 18.72 1.40
N VAL A 247 -13.82 18.45 0.61
CA VAL A 247 -13.93 18.92 -0.76
C VAL A 247 -14.29 20.40 -0.82
N ALA A 248 -15.02 20.94 0.16
CA ALA A 248 -15.23 22.38 0.31
C ALA A 248 -13.91 23.11 0.64
N ALA A 249 -13.12 22.60 1.58
CA ALA A 249 -11.85 23.20 1.98
C ALA A 249 -10.76 23.04 0.91
N GLU A 250 -10.62 21.89 0.25
CA GLU A 250 -9.69 21.75 -0.89
C GLU A 250 -10.10 22.65 -2.06
N THR A 251 -11.40 22.83 -2.33
CA THR A 251 -11.84 23.81 -3.35
C THR A 251 -11.53 25.25 -2.92
N ALA A 252 -11.61 25.57 -1.63
CA ALA A 252 -11.16 26.85 -1.09
C ALA A 252 -9.64 27.04 -1.26
N ALA A 253 -8.84 26.01 -0.96
CA ALA A 253 -7.38 26.00 -1.16
C ALA A 253 -7.03 26.23 -2.64
N ALA A 254 -7.66 25.49 -3.55
CA ALA A 254 -7.49 25.60 -4.99
C ALA A 254 -7.75 27.01 -5.50
N MET A 255 -8.87 27.61 -5.10
CA MET A 255 -9.23 28.97 -5.49
C MET A 255 -8.35 30.04 -4.84
N ALA A 256 -7.95 29.87 -3.57
CA ALA A 256 -7.04 30.79 -2.89
C ALA A 256 -5.65 30.79 -3.56
N ALA A 257 -5.08 29.62 -3.82
CA ALA A 257 -3.81 29.46 -4.54
C ALA A 257 -3.90 30.01 -5.97
N SER A 258 -4.98 29.70 -6.70
CA SER A 258 -5.23 30.24 -8.04
C SER A 258 -5.35 31.77 -8.05
N SER A 259 -5.95 32.36 -7.01
CA SER A 259 -6.10 33.81 -6.90
C SER A 259 -4.74 34.51 -6.89
N LEU A 260 -3.71 33.91 -6.31
CA LEU A 260 -2.33 34.41 -6.33
C LEU A 260 -1.71 34.34 -7.73
N VAL A 261 -1.91 33.23 -8.47
CA VAL A 261 -1.42 33.06 -9.84
C VAL A 261 -1.94 34.16 -10.76
N PHE A 262 -3.25 34.41 -10.71
CA PHE A 262 -3.90 35.41 -11.58
C PHE A 262 -3.80 36.85 -11.04
N LYS A 263 -3.29 37.08 -9.82
CA LYS A 263 -3.27 38.39 -9.11
C LYS A 263 -2.65 39.54 -9.91
N LYS A 264 -1.71 39.23 -10.83
CA LYS A 264 -1.07 40.21 -11.73
C LYS A 264 -1.68 40.26 -13.13
N THR A 265 -2.16 39.13 -13.67
CA THR A 265 -2.55 38.97 -15.07
C THR A 265 -4.04 39.16 -15.31
N ASP A 266 -4.89 38.73 -14.37
CA ASP A 266 -6.30 39.08 -14.30
C ASP A 266 -6.72 39.33 -12.84
N PRO A 267 -6.56 40.57 -12.34
CA PRO A 267 -6.96 40.95 -10.99
C PRO A 267 -8.46 40.78 -10.72
N LYS A 268 -9.31 40.78 -11.77
CA LYS A 268 -10.76 40.60 -11.62
C LYS A 268 -11.09 39.13 -11.38
N TYR A 269 -10.52 38.22 -12.18
CA TYR A 269 -10.65 36.78 -11.98
C TYR A 269 -10.02 36.33 -10.66
N SER A 270 -8.84 36.87 -10.32
CA SER A 270 -8.21 36.72 -8.99
C SER A 270 -9.16 37.11 -7.85
N SER A 271 -9.84 38.26 -7.95
CA SER A 271 -10.81 38.72 -6.94
C SER A 271 -12.05 37.81 -6.86
N THR A 272 -12.53 37.28 -7.98
CA THR A 272 -13.62 36.29 -8.01
C THR A 272 -13.21 35.01 -7.30
N LEU A 273 -12.06 34.43 -7.67
CA LEU A 273 -11.51 33.23 -7.04
C LEU A 273 -11.40 33.39 -5.53
N LEU A 274 -10.81 34.51 -5.07
CA LEU A 274 -10.62 34.77 -3.64
C LEU A 274 -11.95 34.93 -2.87
N LYS A 275 -12.98 35.51 -3.50
CA LYS A 275 -14.33 35.59 -2.91
C LYS A 275 -14.93 34.19 -2.71
N HIS A 276 -14.90 33.35 -3.74
CA HIS A 276 -15.44 31.99 -3.65
C HIS A 276 -14.61 31.14 -2.65
N ALA A 277 -13.29 31.31 -2.62
CA ALA A 277 -12.39 30.65 -1.67
C ALA A 277 -12.75 30.95 -0.20
N LYS A 278 -12.92 32.23 0.17
CA LYS A 278 -13.35 32.62 1.53
C LYS A 278 -14.70 31.98 1.87
N GLN A 279 -15.68 32.10 0.98
CA GLN A 279 -17.02 31.56 1.18
C GLN A 279 -17.06 30.02 1.33
N LEU A 280 -16.21 29.29 0.60
CA LEU A 280 -16.10 27.83 0.73
C LEU A 280 -15.40 27.39 2.02
N PHE A 281 -14.40 28.13 2.49
CA PHE A 281 -13.78 27.88 3.79
C PHE A 281 -14.76 28.17 4.93
N ASP A 282 -15.46 29.31 4.88
CA ASP A 282 -16.50 29.67 5.85
C ASP A 282 -17.60 28.59 5.87
N PHE A 283 -18.02 28.07 4.70
CA PHE A 283 -18.94 26.94 4.62
C PHE A 283 -18.38 25.66 5.24
N ALA A 284 -17.14 25.28 4.90
CA ALA A 284 -16.48 24.05 5.37
C ALA A 284 -16.32 24.00 6.90
N ASP A 285 -15.88 25.10 7.51
CA ASP A 285 -15.61 25.18 8.95
C ASP A 285 -16.87 25.38 9.80
N ASN A 286 -17.86 26.14 9.31
CA ASN A 286 -19.14 26.28 10.03
C ASN A 286 -20.07 25.07 9.89
N ASN A 287 -19.80 24.16 8.95
CA ASN A 287 -20.61 22.97 8.68
C ASN A 287 -19.73 21.71 8.65
N ARG A 288 -18.99 21.44 9.74
CA ARG A 288 -18.05 20.31 9.82
C ARG A 288 -18.77 18.95 9.64
N GLY A 289 -18.34 18.17 8.65
CA GLY A 289 -18.82 16.81 8.41
C GLY A 289 -18.28 16.22 7.11
N SER A 290 -17.94 14.93 7.15
CA SER A 290 -17.24 14.27 6.05
C SER A 290 -18.12 14.03 4.82
N TYR A 291 -17.64 14.43 3.65
CA TYR A 291 -18.38 14.28 2.40
C TYR A 291 -18.55 12.82 1.98
N SER A 292 -17.59 11.95 2.29
CA SER A 292 -17.67 10.53 1.93
C SER A 292 -18.59 9.76 2.87
N VAL A 293 -18.73 10.18 4.12
CA VAL A 293 -19.76 9.67 5.05
C VAL A 293 -21.16 10.13 4.64
N ASN A 294 -21.31 11.41 4.27
CA ASN A 294 -22.60 11.99 3.88
C ASN A 294 -23.06 11.58 2.47
N VAL A 295 -22.14 11.15 1.60
CA VAL A 295 -22.44 10.60 0.27
C VAL A 295 -21.76 9.23 0.08
N PRO A 296 -22.24 8.15 0.74
CA PRO A 296 -21.55 6.85 0.79
C PRO A 296 -21.16 6.23 -0.56
N LYS A 297 -21.84 6.61 -1.66
CA LYS A 297 -21.46 6.19 -3.03
C LYS A 297 -20.01 6.54 -3.39
N VAL A 298 -19.47 7.67 -2.91
CA VAL A 298 -18.12 8.14 -3.29
C VAL A 298 -17.00 7.31 -2.64
N GLN A 299 -17.29 6.62 -1.53
CA GLN A 299 -16.29 5.85 -0.76
C GLN A 299 -15.60 4.74 -1.57
N LYS A 300 -16.25 4.25 -2.64
CA LYS A 300 -15.67 3.26 -3.56
C LYS A 300 -14.61 3.82 -4.52
N TYR A 301 -14.46 5.14 -4.58
CA TYR A 301 -13.65 5.86 -5.58
C TYR A 301 -12.70 6.85 -4.88
N TYR A 302 -13.27 7.78 -4.12
CA TYR A 302 -12.57 8.85 -3.41
C TYR A 302 -13.09 8.94 -1.96
N ASN A 303 -12.73 7.96 -1.12
CA ASN A 303 -13.03 8.04 0.31
C ASN A 303 -12.10 9.04 1.03
N SER A 304 -12.65 9.83 1.94
CA SER A 304 -11.88 10.66 2.88
C SER A 304 -11.32 9.84 4.05
N THR A 305 -10.10 10.14 4.50
CA THR A 305 -9.58 9.66 5.80
C THR A 305 -9.75 10.67 6.95
N GLY A 306 -10.09 11.93 6.65
CA GLY A 306 -10.28 13.02 7.60
C GLY A 306 -10.72 14.31 6.92
N TYR A 307 -10.93 15.39 7.67
CA TYR A 307 -11.18 16.73 7.12
C TYR A 307 -10.34 17.85 7.80
N GLY A 308 -9.52 17.49 8.78
CA GLY A 308 -8.80 18.44 9.62
C GLY A 308 -7.63 19.08 8.87
N ASP A 309 -6.97 18.30 8.01
CA ASP A 309 -5.81 18.72 7.25
C ASP A 309 -6.16 19.59 6.03
N GLU A 310 -7.33 19.43 5.41
CA GLU A 310 -7.84 20.40 4.42
C GLU A 310 -8.24 21.72 5.07
N LEU A 311 -8.83 21.71 6.27
CA LEU A 311 -9.09 22.95 7.00
C LEU A 311 -7.79 23.71 7.28
N LEU A 312 -6.72 23.02 7.69
CA LEU A 312 -5.39 23.62 7.85
C LEU A 312 -4.78 24.08 6.51
N TRP A 313 -4.90 23.28 5.44
CA TRP A 313 -4.40 23.56 4.09
C TRP A 313 -5.08 24.79 3.47
N ALA A 314 -6.41 24.84 3.52
CA ALA A 314 -7.23 25.94 3.02
C ALA A 314 -6.97 27.23 3.78
N ALA A 315 -6.90 27.18 5.12
CA ALA A 315 -6.51 28.34 5.92
C ALA A 315 -5.08 28.81 5.59
N SER A 316 -4.13 27.90 5.37
CA SER A 316 -2.77 28.24 4.96
C SER A 316 -2.75 28.98 3.60
N TRP A 317 -3.47 28.47 2.60
CA TRP A 317 -3.58 29.13 1.29
C TRP A 317 -4.35 30.45 1.34
N LEU A 318 -5.40 30.55 2.15
CA LEU A 318 -6.15 31.80 2.35
C LEU A 318 -5.30 32.87 3.04
N TYR A 319 -4.54 32.52 4.08
CA TYR A 319 -3.54 33.42 4.67
C TYR A 319 -2.53 33.90 3.61
N HIS A 320 -1.97 32.98 2.82
CA HIS A 320 -1.03 33.32 1.73
C HIS A 320 -1.65 34.24 0.65
N ALA A 321 -2.94 34.09 0.36
CA ALA A 321 -3.65 34.92 -0.62
C ALA A 321 -3.98 36.34 -0.12
N THR A 322 -4.24 36.47 1.18
CA THR A 322 -4.88 37.65 1.81
C THR A 322 -3.98 38.49 2.71
N GLU A 323 -2.93 37.91 3.30
CA GLU A 323 -2.20 38.46 4.46
C GLU A 323 -3.12 38.70 5.70
N ASP A 324 -4.26 38.00 5.78
CA ASP A 324 -5.25 38.05 6.88
C ASP A 324 -4.86 37.07 7.99
N GLU A 325 -4.29 37.59 9.10
CA GLU A 325 -3.73 36.78 10.19
C GLU A 325 -4.79 35.89 10.90
N THR A 326 -6.10 36.11 10.70
CA THR A 326 -7.16 35.25 11.28
C THR A 326 -7.09 33.79 10.80
N TYR A 327 -6.62 33.56 9.56
CA TYR A 327 -6.36 32.22 9.05
C TYR A 327 -5.07 31.61 9.64
N LEU A 328 -4.08 32.43 10.01
CA LEU A 328 -2.86 31.97 10.70
C LEU A 328 -3.14 31.63 12.16
N ASP A 329 -4.03 32.38 12.82
CA ASP A 329 -4.59 32.05 14.13
C ASP A 329 -5.41 30.75 14.07
N PHE A 330 -6.22 30.54 13.02
CA PHE A 330 -6.94 29.28 12.81
C PHE A 330 -5.99 28.09 12.72
N VAL A 331 -4.95 28.18 11.88
CA VAL A 331 -3.90 27.16 11.75
C VAL A 331 -3.21 26.92 13.10
N SER A 332 -2.81 27.98 13.79
CA SER A 332 -2.11 27.90 15.08
C SER A 332 -2.97 27.31 16.21
N LYS A 333 -4.29 27.51 16.16
CA LYS A 333 -5.26 27.00 17.14
C LYS A 333 -5.63 25.54 16.93
N ASN A 334 -5.91 25.14 15.68
CA ASN A 334 -6.34 23.77 15.36
C ASN A 334 -5.14 22.81 15.12
N GLY A 335 -3.90 23.33 15.07
CA GLY A 335 -2.71 22.55 14.71
C GLY A 335 -2.36 21.39 15.65
N GLU A 336 -2.61 21.50 16.96
CA GLU A 336 -2.41 20.39 17.91
C GLU A 336 -3.41 19.24 17.68
N GLU A 337 -4.62 19.54 17.18
CA GLU A 337 -5.70 18.56 16.93
C GLU A 337 -5.55 17.92 15.54
N PHE A 338 -5.23 18.71 14.52
CA PHE A 338 -5.23 18.28 13.12
C PHE A 338 -3.83 18.13 12.49
N GLY A 339 -2.79 18.78 13.03
CA GLY A 339 -1.48 18.88 12.37
C GLY A 339 -0.59 17.63 12.44
N ASN A 340 -0.96 16.65 13.28
CA ASN A 340 -0.25 15.39 13.55
C ASN A 340 1.27 15.58 13.79
N PHE A 341 1.62 16.51 14.69
CA PHE A 341 3.01 16.93 14.89
C PHE A 341 3.93 15.78 15.33
N GLY A 342 5.15 15.75 14.78
CA GLY A 342 6.14 14.72 15.04
C GLY A 342 5.90 13.38 14.33
N SER A 343 4.77 13.21 13.64
CA SER A 343 4.40 11.97 12.94
C SER A 343 4.30 12.18 11.41
N PRO A 344 5.40 11.98 10.66
CA PRO A 344 5.41 12.04 9.20
C PRO A 344 4.32 11.17 8.55
N SER A 345 3.70 11.71 7.50
CA SER A 345 2.69 11.04 6.68
C SER A 345 2.93 11.31 5.19
N TRP A 346 2.02 10.90 4.32
CA TRP A 346 2.21 10.91 2.87
C TRP A 346 1.25 11.88 2.17
N PHE A 347 1.78 12.71 1.28
CA PHE A 347 1.00 13.75 0.59
C PHE A 347 0.27 13.17 -0.62
N SER A 348 -1.06 13.36 -0.66
CA SER A 348 -1.98 12.84 -1.68
C SER A 348 -3.17 13.79 -1.87
N TRP A 349 -4.10 13.44 -2.77
CA TRP A 349 -5.39 14.14 -2.87
C TRP A 349 -6.27 13.99 -1.62
N ASP A 350 -5.96 13.03 -0.75
CA ASP A 350 -6.67 12.73 0.49
C ASP A 350 -5.98 13.36 1.70
N ASN A 351 -4.68 13.13 1.91
CA ASN A 351 -3.92 13.65 3.06
C ASN A 351 -3.00 14.81 2.63
N LYS A 352 -3.25 16.00 3.18
CA LYS A 352 -2.59 17.26 2.84
C LYS A 352 -1.46 17.59 3.82
N LEU A 353 -1.31 16.86 4.93
CA LEU A 353 -0.46 17.25 6.06
C LEU A 353 1.00 17.57 5.68
N PRO A 354 1.73 16.76 4.89
CA PRO A 354 3.11 17.10 4.55
C PRO A 354 3.20 18.34 3.65
N GLY A 355 2.20 18.57 2.79
CA GLY A 355 2.08 19.80 2.00
C GLY A 355 1.84 21.02 2.88
N THR A 356 0.87 20.94 3.79
CA THR A 356 0.56 21.97 4.80
C THR A 356 1.76 22.29 5.69
N GLN A 357 2.44 21.28 6.23
CA GLN A 357 3.63 21.42 7.06
C GLN A 357 4.76 22.15 6.31
N ILE A 358 5.00 21.80 5.05
CA ILE A 358 6.04 22.44 4.23
C ILE A 358 5.64 23.86 3.81
N LEU A 359 4.38 24.09 3.42
CA LEU A 359 3.85 25.42 3.09
C LEU A 359 3.94 26.37 4.29
N LEU A 360 3.62 25.91 5.50
CA LEU A 360 3.73 26.71 6.72
C LEU A 360 5.19 26.89 7.18
N SER A 361 6.05 25.89 6.98
CA SER A 361 7.50 26.03 7.26
C SER A 361 8.11 27.20 6.48
N ARG A 362 7.62 27.47 5.25
CA ARG A 362 7.99 28.61 4.39
C ARG A 362 7.84 29.96 5.10
N LEU A 363 6.91 30.09 6.04
CA LEU A 363 6.74 31.30 6.84
C LEU A 363 7.92 31.49 7.81
N THR A 364 8.38 30.42 8.44
CA THR A 364 9.55 30.44 9.34
C THR A 364 10.86 30.72 8.60
N PHE A 365 10.96 30.28 7.34
CA PHE A 365 12.12 30.53 6.47
C PHE A 365 12.26 32.00 6.05
N PHE A 366 11.16 32.75 5.91
CA PHE A 366 11.18 34.09 5.31
C PHE A 366 10.60 35.22 6.19
N LYS A 367 9.48 35.04 6.91
CA LYS A 367 8.82 36.11 7.71
C LYS A 367 9.49 36.23 9.10
N LYS A 368 10.57 37.02 9.16
CA LYS A 368 11.32 37.33 10.39
C LYS A 368 10.36 37.77 11.51
N GLY A 369 10.44 37.11 12.67
CA GLY A 369 9.62 37.39 13.85
C GLY A 369 8.54 36.34 14.15
N LEU A 370 8.12 35.52 13.17
CA LEU A 370 7.20 34.40 13.44
C LEU A 370 7.88 33.13 13.99
N SER A 371 9.20 33.06 13.99
CA SER A 371 10.02 31.90 14.40
C SER A 371 9.98 31.56 15.91
N GLY A 372 8.92 31.97 16.62
CA GLY A 372 8.68 31.70 18.05
C GLY A 372 7.20 31.48 18.42
N SER A 373 6.26 31.52 17.48
CA SER A 373 4.88 31.09 17.73
C SER A 373 4.81 29.57 17.77
N LYS A 374 4.41 28.99 18.91
CA LYS A 374 4.46 27.53 19.16
C LYS A 374 3.83 26.68 18.04
N GLY A 375 2.66 27.07 17.53
CA GLY A 375 1.98 26.33 16.46
C GLY A 375 2.81 26.18 15.18
N LEU A 376 3.45 27.27 14.70
CA LEU A 376 4.28 27.22 13.48
C LEU A 376 5.57 26.40 13.64
N GLN A 377 6.06 26.23 14.87
CA GLN A 377 7.24 25.40 15.13
C GLN A 377 6.93 23.91 14.89
N GLY A 378 5.78 23.41 15.33
CA GLY A 378 5.38 22.01 15.10
C GLY A 378 5.25 21.65 13.62
N TYR A 379 4.72 22.56 12.79
CA TYR A 379 4.70 22.39 11.33
C TYR A 379 6.11 22.33 10.73
N LYS A 380 7.03 23.19 11.18
CA LYS A 380 8.43 23.17 10.72
C LYS A 380 9.14 21.87 11.11
N GLU A 381 9.05 21.47 12.38
CA GLU A 381 9.72 20.26 12.90
C GLU A 381 9.18 19.00 12.21
N THR A 382 7.87 18.94 11.93
CA THR A 382 7.29 17.79 11.22
C THR A 382 7.64 17.80 9.73
N ALA A 383 7.72 18.98 9.08
CA ALA A 383 8.27 19.09 7.72
C ALA A 383 9.74 18.62 7.66
N GLU A 384 10.57 18.96 8.65
CA GLU A 384 11.94 18.48 8.76
C GLU A 384 11.99 16.96 8.96
N ALA A 385 11.12 16.39 9.80
CA ALA A 385 10.99 14.94 9.97
C ALA A 385 10.57 14.21 8.66
N VAL A 386 9.63 14.77 7.89
CA VAL A 386 9.26 14.25 6.56
C VAL A 386 10.48 14.29 5.63
N MET A 387 11.20 15.41 5.54
CA MET A 387 12.42 15.52 4.73
C MET A 387 13.49 14.52 5.14
N CYS A 388 13.69 14.31 6.44
CA CYS A 388 14.60 13.30 6.97
C CYS A 388 14.17 11.86 6.64
N GLY A 389 12.87 11.57 6.57
CA GLY A 389 12.35 10.28 6.11
C GLY A 389 12.60 10.02 4.61
N LEU A 390 12.60 11.07 3.79
CA LEU A 390 12.75 10.96 2.34
C LEU A 390 14.20 10.74 1.87
N ILE A 391 15.22 11.10 2.65
CA ILE A 391 16.63 10.88 2.29
C ILE A 391 17.03 9.42 2.61
N PRO A 392 17.43 8.57 1.63
CA PRO A 392 17.71 7.14 1.87
C PRO A 392 18.88 6.84 2.81
N THR A 393 19.79 7.80 3.01
CA THR A 393 20.95 7.68 3.91
C THR A 393 20.73 8.31 5.28
N SER A 394 19.51 8.74 5.59
CA SER A 394 19.13 9.30 6.89
C SER A 394 18.99 8.20 7.96
N PRO A 395 19.38 8.45 9.22
CA PRO A 395 19.07 7.56 10.35
C PRO A 395 17.57 7.30 10.56
N THR A 396 16.71 8.20 10.04
CA THR A 396 15.25 8.10 10.11
C THR A 396 14.62 7.83 8.74
N ALA A 397 15.38 7.29 7.78
CA ALA A 397 14.89 7.02 6.43
C ALA A 397 13.69 6.05 6.45
N THR A 398 12.65 6.37 5.71
CA THR A 398 11.46 5.50 5.60
C THR A 398 11.76 4.19 4.86
N THR A 399 11.21 3.10 5.38
CA THR A 399 11.22 1.75 4.79
C THR A 399 10.19 1.55 3.68
N SER A 400 9.27 2.50 3.47
CA SER A 400 8.24 2.47 2.42
C SER A 400 8.85 2.70 1.02
N ARG A 401 9.60 1.72 0.52
CA ARG A 401 10.38 1.80 -0.72
C ARG A 401 10.46 0.46 -1.46
N THR A 402 10.72 0.52 -2.75
CA THR A 402 11.19 -0.63 -3.55
C THR A 402 12.70 -0.84 -3.39
N ASP A 403 13.22 -2.01 -3.82
CA ASP A 403 14.66 -2.29 -3.86
C ASP A 403 15.45 -1.28 -4.72
N GLY A 404 14.89 -0.86 -5.86
CA GLY A 404 15.40 0.23 -6.70
C GLY A 404 15.28 1.63 -6.11
N GLY A 405 14.69 1.78 -4.91
CA GLY A 405 14.66 3.03 -4.14
C GLY A 405 13.54 4.02 -4.51
N LEU A 406 12.52 3.59 -5.24
CA LEU A 406 11.27 4.34 -5.41
C LEU A 406 10.51 4.36 -4.08
N ILE A 407 9.96 5.50 -3.66
CA ILE A 407 8.98 5.55 -2.56
C ILE A 407 7.75 4.73 -2.95
N TRP A 408 7.35 3.78 -2.11
CA TRP A 408 6.23 2.88 -2.38
C TRP A 408 5.38 2.71 -1.12
N VAL A 409 4.12 3.10 -1.21
CA VAL A 409 3.22 3.31 -0.04
C VAL A 409 1.88 2.59 -0.22
N ALA A 410 1.35 2.54 -1.43
CA ALA A 410 0.07 1.91 -1.76
C ALA A 410 0.18 1.21 -3.12
N GLU A 411 -0.54 0.11 -3.30
CA GLU A 411 -0.50 -0.68 -4.54
C GLU A 411 -1.36 -0.08 -5.66
N TRP A 412 -2.48 0.55 -5.31
CA TRP A 412 -3.28 1.31 -6.27
C TRP A 412 -2.65 2.69 -6.45
N ASN A 413 -2.32 3.06 -7.69
CA ASN A 413 -1.64 4.31 -8.01
C ASN A 413 -0.37 4.54 -7.16
N ALA A 414 0.55 3.58 -7.24
CA ALA A 414 1.84 3.63 -6.54
C ALA A 414 2.64 4.92 -6.83
N MET A 415 2.57 5.43 -8.06
CA MET A 415 3.33 6.61 -8.51
C MET A 415 2.95 7.93 -7.84
N GLN A 416 1.78 8.06 -7.22
CA GLN A 416 1.36 9.28 -6.50
C GLN A 416 2.40 9.76 -5.47
N HIS A 417 2.81 8.84 -4.59
CA HIS A 417 3.66 9.12 -3.43
C HIS A 417 5.13 9.45 -3.76
N PRO A 418 5.83 8.78 -4.70
CA PRO A 418 7.17 9.19 -5.11
C PRO A 418 7.19 10.56 -5.80
N VAL A 419 6.21 10.90 -6.65
CA VAL A 419 6.19 12.22 -7.30
C VAL A 419 5.80 13.33 -6.31
N SER A 420 4.87 13.09 -5.40
CA SER A 420 4.50 14.07 -4.36
C SER A 420 5.66 14.31 -3.39
N SER A 421 6.30 13.25 -2.89
CA SER A 421 7.48 13.32 -2.03
C SER A 421 8.64 14.06 -2.68
N ALA A 422 8.90 13.80 -3.97
CA ALA A 422 9.97 14.44 -4.72
C ALA A 422 9.69 15.94 -4.95
N PHE A 423 8.46 16.31 -5.30
CA PHE A 423 8.05 17.71 -5.45
C PHE A 423 8.24 18.48 -4.14
N LEU A 424 7.72 17.94 -3.03
CA LEU A 424 7.89 18.50 -1.68
C LEU A 424 9.37 18.62 -1.27
N ALA A 425 10.21 17.64 -1.61
CA ALA A 425 11.65 17.71 -1.36
C ALA A 425 12.35 18.81 -2.18
N THR A 426 11.90 19.13 -3.40
CA THR A 426 12.43 20.29 -4.15
C THR A 426 12.01 21.63 -3.54
N LEU A 427 10.75 21.76 -3.11
CA LEU A 427 10.25 22.95 -2.44
C LEU A 427 11.05 23.26 -1.16
N TYR A 428 11.21 22.27 -0.29
CA TYR A 428 11.97 22.45 0.96
C TYR A 428 13.46 22.75 0.70
N SER A 429 14.07 22.07 -0.27
CA SER A 429 15.44 22.36 -0.74
C SER A 429 15.60 23.83 -1.15
N ASP A 430 14.66 24.36 -1.93
CA ASP A 430 14.75 25.71 -2.46
C ASP A 430 14.40 26.78 -1.40
N TYR A 431 13.55 26.46 -0.41
CA TYR A 431 13.35 27.32 0.77
C TYR A 431 14.64 27.43 1.60
N MET A 432 15.33 26.30 1.85
CA MET A 432 16.63 26.30 2.53
C MET A 432 17.68 27.11 1.76
N LEU A 433 17.80 26.92 0.44
CA LEU A 433 18.73 27.67 -0.41
C LEU A 433 18.44 29.17 -0.39
N THR A 434 17.17 29.56 -0.53
CA THR A 434 16.76 30.98 -0.64
C THR A 434 16.85 31.71 0.69
N SER A 435 16.65 31.03 1.82
CA SER A 435 16.85 31.57 3.18
C SER A 435 18.32 31.56 3.64
N GLY A 436 19.20 30.84 2.95
CA GLY A 436 20.60 30.67 3.32
C GLY A 436 20.85 29.60 4.39
N ILE A 437 19.85 28.78 4.74
CA ILE A 437 19.99 27.64 5.65
C ILE A 437 20.73 26.50 4.91
N LYS A 438 21.93 26.16 5.40
CA LYS A 438 22.86 25.27 4.69
C LYS A 438 22.64 23.78 4.97
N THR A 439 21.97 23.46 6.07
CA THR A 439 21.89 22.10 6.63
C THR A 439 20.54 21.83 7.28
N LEU A 440 19.95 20.69 6.95
CA LEU A 440 18.87 20.02 7.67
C LEU A 440 19.52 19.04 8.66
N SER A 441 19.04 18.94 9.90
CA SER A 441 19.53 17.96 10.88
C SER A 441 18.56 16.79 10.99
N CYS A 442 19.07 15.57 10.88
CA CYS A 442 18.32 14.32 10.98
C CYS A 442 19.02 13.44 12.02
N SER A 443 18.58 13.54 13.27
CA SER A 443 19.33 13.08 14.44
C SER A 443 20.77 13.64 14.41
N ASP A 444 21.79 12.83 14.70
CA ASP A 444 23.20 13.21 14.68
C ASP A 444 23.81 13.42 13.29
N THR A 445 23.01 13.28 12.22
CA THR A 445 23.46 13.50 10.83
C THR A 445 22.93 14.81 10.27
N SER A 446 23.63 15.39 9.30
CA SER A 446 23.15 16.59 8.61
C SER A 446 23.22 16.45 7.08
N PHE A 447 22.22 17.01 6.41
CA PHE A 447 22.03 16.93 4.97
C PHE A 447 21.90 18.33 4.36
N THR A 448 22.36 18.48 3.12
CA THR A 448 22.30 19.75 2.40
C THR A 448 21.05 19.83 1.53
N PRO A 449 20.63 21.02 1.07
CA PRO A 449 19.60 21.16 0.04
C PRO A 449 19.90 20.34 -1.23
N SER A 450 21.18 20.14 -1.56
CA SER A 450 21.56 19.30 -2.70
C SER A 450 21.19 17.83 -2.49
N ASP A 451 21.02 17.34 -1.27
CA ASP A 451 20.70 15.94 -0.99
C ASP A 451 19.20 15.68 -1.16
N LEU A 452 18.36 16.63 -0.74
CA LEU A 452 16.94 16.66 -1.09
C LEU A 452 16.73 16.71 -2.62
N ARG A 453 17.47 17.57 -3.33
CA ARG A 453 17.47 17.61 -4.80
C ARG A 453 18.11 16.39 -5.47
N LYS A 454 18.94 15.58 -4.79
CA LYS A 454 19.39 14.26 -5.29
C LYS A 454 18.27 13.23 -5.17
N PHE A 455 17.57 13.17 -4.03
CA PHE A 455 16.41 12.29 -3.84
C PHE A 455 15.30 12.62 -4.84
N ALA A 456 14.91 13.89 -4.99
CA ALA A 456 13.86 14.27 -5.93
C ALA A 456 14.19 13.84 -7.38
N ARG A 457 15.46 14.00 -7.80
CA ARG A 457 15.93 13.47 -9.10
C ARG A 457 15.94 11.96 -9.19
N SER A 458 16.15 11.19 -8.11
CA SER A 458 16.08 9.73 -8.22
C SER A 458 14.66 9.25 -8.51
N GLN A 459 13.64 9.88 -7.90
CA GLN A 459 12.24 9.56 -8.18
C GLN A 459 11.83 10.03 -9.59
N ALA A 460 12.23 11.24 -10.00
CA ALA A 460 11.96 11.76 -11.35
C ALA A 460 12.66 10.92 -12.44
N ASP A 461 13.93 10.55 -12.25
CA ASP A 461 14.64 9.67 -13.18
C ASP A 461 13.97 8.28 -13.26
N TYR A 462 13.54 7.71 -12.13
CA TYR A 462 12.88 6.40 -12.08
C TYR A 462 11.55 6.43 -12.86
N MET A 463 10.73 7.47 -12.64
CA MET A 463 9.51 7.72 -13.41
C MET A 463 9.78 7.83 -14.92
N LEU A 464 10.89 8.46 -15.31
CA LEU A 464 11.29 8.68 -16.70
C LEU A 464 12.12 7.52 -17.30
N GLY A 465 12.12 6.35 -16.67
CA GLY A 465 12.67 5.10 -17.23
C GLY A 465 13.96 4.58 -16.61
N LYS A 466 14.51 5.21 -15.57
CA LYS A 466 15.69 4.72 -14.83
C LYS A 466 15.29 3.73 -13.72
N ASN A 467 14.57 2.69 -14.13
CA ASN A 467 13.99 1.64 -13.28
C ASN A 467 14.34 0.24 -13.86
N PRO A 468 14.05 -0.87 -13.16
CA PRO A 468 14.41 -2.21 -13.64
C PRO A 468 13.82 -2.56 -15.01
N GLU A 469 12.58 -2.11 -15.28
CA GLU A 469 11.88 -2.29 -16.55
C GLU A 469 12.44 -1.46 -17.71
N LYS A 470 13.28 -0.44 -17.43
CA LYS A 470 13.79 0.53 -18.41
C LYS A 470 12.66 1.22 -19.21
N MET A 471 11.55 1.52 -18.53
CA MET A 471 10.28 1.98 -19.11
C MET A 471 9.82 3.26 -18.42
N SER A 472 9.53 4.32 -19.18
CA SER A 472 8.96 5.53 -18.60
C SER A 472 7.49 5.30 -18.24
N TYR A 473 7.09 5.62 -17.01
CA TYR A 473 5.67 5.61 -16.60
C TYR A 473 4.92 6.90 -16.98
N LEU A 474 5.63 7.86 -17.59
CA LEU A 474 5.05 9.00 -18.29
C LEU A 474 4.83 8.64 -19.75
N VAL A 475 3.56 8.51 -20.16
CA VAL A 475 3.16 8.03 -21.49
C VAL A 475 3.61 8.98 -22.59
N GLY A 476 4.26 8.43 -23.62
CA GLY A 476 4.82 9.19 -24.74
C GLY A 476 6.19 9.84 -24.46
N TYR A 477 6.84 9.54 -23.33
CA TYR A 477 8.23 9.94 -23.06
C TYR A 477 9.19 8.75 -23.16
N GLY A 478 10.35 8.97 -23.81
CA GLY A 478 11.38 7.94 -24.01
C GLY A 478 11.05 6.93 -25.11
N GLU A 479 11.86 5.86 -25.21
CA GLU A 479 11.74 4.82 -26.26
C GLU A 479 10.80 3.65 -25.86
N LYS A 480 10.50 3.50 -24.56
CA LYS A 480 9.59 2.48 -24.01
C LYS A 480 8.71 3.12 -22.94
N TYR A 481 7.40 3.14 -23.15
CA TYR A 481 6.37 3.67 -22.24
C TYR A 481 5.07 2.84 -22.38
N PRO A 482 4.11 2.90 -21.44
CA PRO A 482 2.86 2.15 -21.50
C PRO A 482 2.01 2.45 -22.74
N GLU A 483 1.64 1.40 -23.47
CA GLU A 483 0.82 1.49 -24.68
C GLU A 483 -0.65 1.09 -24.43
N PHE A 484 -0.94 0.37 -23.34
CA PHE A 484 -2.27 -0.14 -22.99
C PHE A 484 -2.89 0.63 -21.80
N VAL A 485 -2.79 1.96 -21.83
CA VAL A 485 -3.31 2.87 -20.79
C VAL A 485 -4.82 2.65 -20.57
N HIS A 486 -5.25 2.51 -19.31
CA HIS A 486 -6.66 2.41 -18.92
C HIS A 486 -7.32 3.79 -19.03
N HIS A 487 -7.70 4.17 -20.26
CA HIS A 487 -8.33 5.45 -20.55
C HIS A 487 -9.24 5.32 -21.79
N ARG A 488 -10.56 5.49 -21.59
CA ARG A 488 -11.62 5.25 -22.59
C ARG A 488 -11.31 5.91 -23.94
N GLY A 489 -11.19 7.24 -23.95
CA GLY A 489 -10.93 8.02 -25.17
C GLY A 489 -9.56 7.77 -25.83
N ALA A 490 -8.61 7.11 -25.17
CA ALA A 490 -7.34 6.70 -25.77
C ALA A 490 -7.44 5.32 -26.42
N SER A 491 -8.22 4.42 -25.81
CA SER A 491 -8.42 3.04 -26.28
C SER A 491 -9.31 2.90 -27.51
N ILE A 492 -10.19 3.88 -27.79
CA ILE A 492 -11.18 3.84 -28.87
C ILE A 492 -10.72 4.75 -30.03
N PRO A 493 -10.72 4.30 -31.31
CA PRO A 493 -10.30 5.12 -32.44
C PRO A 493 -11.07 6.44 -32.60
N ALA A 494 -10.41 7.45 -33.14
CA ALA A 494 -10.96 8.79 -33.31
C ALA A 494 -12.15 8.87 -34.31
N ASP A 495 -12.32 7.86 -35.16
CA ASP A 495 -13.38 7.68 -36.15
C ASP A 495 -14.40 6.57 -35.79
N ALA A 496 -14.13 5.77 -34.75
CA ALA A 496 -15.02 4.69 -34.34
C ALA A 496 -16.35 5.23 -33.77
N THR A 497 -17.46 4.74 -34.32
CA THR A 497 -18.81 4.98 -33.80
C THR A 497 -19.20 3.84 -32.87
N THR A 498 -19.12 4.08 -31.56
CA THR A 498 -19.38 3.08 -30.52
C THR A 498 -20.12 3.67 -29.32
N GLY A 499 -20.94 2.84 -28.67
CA GLY A 499 -21.71 3.15 -27.48
C GLY A 499 -21.25 2.39 -26.23
N CYS A 500 -21.96 2.67 -25.13
CA CYS A 500 -21.62 2.26 -23.77
C CYS A 500 -21.26 0.77 -23.58
N LYS A 501 -21.85 -0.16 -24.34
CA LYS A 501 -21.71 -1.62 -24.11
C LYS A 501 -20.87 -2.34 -25.16
N ASP A 502 -20.96 -1.92 -26.41
CA ASP A 502 -20.15 -2.42 -27.53
C ASP A 502 -18.68 -1.97 -27.40
N GLY A 503 -18.44 -0.73 -26.96
CA GLY A 503 -17.08 -0.18 -26.83
C GLY A 503 -16.17 -0.90 -25.82
N PHE A 504 -16.72 -1.80 -24.98
CA PHE A 504 -15.92 -2.73 -24.19
C PHE A 504 -15.05 -3.69 -25.03
N GLU A 505 -15.27 -3.79 -26.34
CA GLU A 505 -14.30 -4.41 -27.26
C GLU A 505 -12.92 -3.74 -27.18
N TRP A 506 -12.87 -2.41 -27.04
CA TRP A 506 -11.63 -1.63 -26.94
C TRP A 506 -10.95 -1.79 -25.57
N LEU A 507 -11.70 -1.93 -24.48
CA LEU A 507 -11.12 -2.37 -23.19
C LEU A 507 -10.42 -3.73 -23.30
N ASN A 508 -11.00 -4.65 -24.09
CA ASN A 508 -10.52 -6.03 -24.23
C ASN A 508 -9.58 -6.26 -25.43
N SER A 509 -9.31 -5.24 -26.25
CA SER A 509 -8.46 -5.35 -27.43
C SER A 509 -7.01 -5.68 -27.07
N GLU A 510 -6.39 -6.60 -27.81
CA GLU A 510 -4.98 -6.96 -27.63
C GLU A 510 -4.02 -6.05 -28.43
N GLU A 511 -4.55 -5.09 -29.20
CA GLU A 511 -3.79 -4.00 -29.84
C GLU A 511 -3.54 -2.84 -28.85
N PRO A 512 -2.43 -2.09 -29.02
CA PRO A 512 -2.17 -0.81 -28.34
C PRO A 512 -3.32 0.21 -28.39
N ASN A 513 -3.30 1.22 -27.53
CA ASN A 513 -4.25 2.33 -27.61
C ASN A 513 -4.07 3.08 -28.95
N PRO A 514 -5.11 3.18 -29.81
CA PRO A 514 -5.00 3.85 -31.11
C PRO A 514 -4.72 5.35 -30.98
N ASN A 515 -5.08 5.97 -29.86
CA ASN A 515 -4.67 7.34 -29.55
C ASN A 515 -3.72 7.34 -28.33
N VAL A 516 -2.49 7.86 -28.51
CA VAL A 516 -1.51 7.95 -27.41
C VAL A 516 -1.91 9.04 -26.41
N ALA A 517 -2.06 8.66 -25.14
CA ALA A 517 -2.40 9.56 -24.04
C ALA A 517 -1.17 10.35 -23.54
N TYR A 518 -0.57 11.17 -24.40
CA TYR A 518 0.66 11.91 -24.11
C TYR A 518 0.61 12.66 -22.77
N GLY A 519 1.61 12.42 -21.93
CA GLY A 519 1.74 13.08 -20.63
C GLY A 519 1.00 12.43 -19.48
N ALA A 520 0.20 11.38 -19.73
CA ALA A 520 -0.45 10.62 -18.69
C ALA A 520 0.60 9.94 -17.79
N LEU A 521 0.58 10.21 -16.48
CA LEU A 521 1.32 9.41 -15.50
C LEU A 521 0.44 8.25 -15.03
N VAL A 522 0.78 7.03 -15.43
CA VAL A 522 0.07 5.82 -15.00
C VAL A 522 0.40 5.43 -13.55
N GLY A 523 -0.46 4.65 -12.92
CA GLY A 523 -0.30 4.18 -11.54
C GLY A 523 1.03 3.47 -11.21
N GLY A 524 1.68 2.84 -12.19
CA GLY A 524 3.07 2.35 -12.11
C GLY A 524 3.27 1.00 -11.40
N PRO A 525 4.50 0.71 -10.91
CA PRO A 525 4.91 -0.65 -10.56
C PRO A 525 4.38 -1.14 -9.22
N PHE A 526 4.26 -2.46 -9.08
CA PHE A 526 4.07 -3.11 -7.78
C PHE A 526 5.37 -3.05 -6.94
N LEU A 527 5.31 -3.43 -5.66
CA LEU A 527 6.43 -3.31 -4.71
C LEU A 527 7.70 -4.06 -5.17
N ASN A 528 7.54 -5.17 -5.89
CA ASN A 528 8.62 -5.95 -6.52
C ASN A 528 9.09 -5.37 -7.87
N GLU A 529 8.79 -4.10 -8.13
CA GLU A 529 9.17 -3.31 -9.31
C GLU A 529 8.62 -3.79 -10.65
N THR A 530 7.71 -4.78 -10.66
CA THR A 530 7.09 -5.27 -11.91
C THR A 530 5.96 -4.37 -12.39
N PHE A 531 5.89 -4.20 -13.71
CA PHE A 531 4.84 -3.45 -14.40
C PHE A 531 4.20 -4.31 -15.48
N ILE A 532 2.87 -4.45 -15.42
CA ILE A 532 2.10 -5.20 -16.42
C ILE A 532 1.29 -4.18 -17.24
N ASP A 533 1.83 -3.80 -18.40
CA ASP A 533 1.17 -2.93 -19.39
C ASP A 533 -0.08 -3.64 -19.94
N ALA A 534 -1.25 -3.24 -19.44
CA ALA A 534 -2.52 -3.91 -19.73
C ALA A 534 -3.72 -3.02 -19.40
N ARG A 535 -4.61 -2.84 -20.38
CA ARG A 535 -5.75 -1.93 -20.30
C ARG A 535 -6.79 -2.30 -19.24
N ASN A 536 -6.82 -3.56 -18.78
CA ASN A 536 -7.69 -4.00 -17.68
C ASN A 536 -6.98 -4.04 -16.30
N ASN A 537 -5.72 -3.61 -16.22
CA ASN A 537 -4.93 -3.50 -14.99
C ASN A 537 -4.85 -2.03 -14.56
N SER A 538 -6.00 -1.46 -14.18
CA SER A 538 -6.13 -0.03 -13.80
C SER A 538 -5.20 0.36 -12.63
N MET A 539 -4.96 -0.54 -11.67
CA MET A 539 -4.00 -0.34 -10.57
C MET A 539 -2.66 0.26 -11.02
N GLN A 540 -2.16 -0.22 -12.17
CA GLN A 540 -0.88 0.19 -12.76
C GLN A 540 -1.03 1.09 -13.99
N ASN A 541 -2.11 0.95 -14.77
CA ASN A 541 -2.28 1.58 -16.09
C ASN A 541 -3.31 2.71 -16.15
N GLU A 542 -4.04 2.96 -15.08
CA GLU A 542 -4.92 4.14 -14.98
C GLU A 542 -4.09 5.39 -14.65
N PRO A 543 -4.21 6.47 -15.43
CA PRO A 543 -3.61 7.75 -15.11
C PRO A 543 -4.59 8.65 -14.35
N SER A 544 -4.07 9.67 -13.66
CA SER A 544 -4.91 10.67 -13.00
C SER A 544 -4.44 12.11 -13.21
N THR A 545 -5.38 13.03 -13.15
CA THR A 545 -5.16 14.49 -13.22
C THR A 545 -4.22 14.99 -12.12
N TYR A 546 -4.44 14.58 -10.87
CA TYR A 546 -3.65 15.01 -9.72
C TYR A 546 -2.20 14.52 -9.75
N ASN A 547 -1.96 13.27 -10.18
CA ASN A 547 -0.62 12.74 -10.44
C ASN A 547 0.13 13.63 -11.43
N SER A 548 -0.55 13.98 -12.53
CA SER A 548 0.02 14.76 -13.62
C SER A 548 0.35 16.19 -13.19
N ALA A 549 -0.41 16.76 -12.25
CA ALA A 549 -0.10 18.06 -11.64
C ALA A 549 1.14 18.01 -10.74
N LEU A 550 1.29 16.95 -9.93
CA LEU A 550 2.49 16.72 -9.12
C LEU A 550 3.74 16.52 -9.99
N VAL A 551 3.59 15.84 -11.14
CA VAL A 551 4.64 15.70 -12.15
C VAL A 551 5.01 17.03 -12.80
N VAL A 552 4.03 17.89 -13.14
CA VAL A 552 4.30 19.25 -13.62
C VAL A 552 5.09 20.05 -12.58
N GLY A 553 4.74 19.97 -11.29
CA GLY A 553 5.50 20.61 -10.21
C GLY A 553 6.95 20.09 -10.10
N LEU A 554 7.11 18.77 -10.02
CA LEU A 554 8.42 18.11 -9.89
C LEU A 554 9.34 18.36 -11.10
N LEU A 555 8.81 18.31 -12.33
CA LEU A 555 9.64 18.54 -13.50
C LEU A 555 10.02 20.02 -13.61
N SER A 556 9.10 20.95 -13.32
CA SER A 556 9.38 22.40 -13.36
C SER A 556 10.48 22.81 -12.38
N SER A 557 10.51 22.23 -11.17
CA SER A 557 11.57 22.50 -10.19
C SER A 557 12.94 21.93 -10.59
N LEU A 558 12.96 20.93 -11.48
CA LEU A 558 14.18 20.27 -11.97
C LEU A 558 14.66 20.76 -13.35
N VAL A 559 13.84 21.53 -14.09
CA VAL A 559 14.20 22.09 -15.41
C VAL A 559 15.47 22.94 -15.39
N THR A 560 15.74 23.69 -14.33
CA THR A 560 16.95 24.54 -14.21
C THR A 560 17.96 24.03 -13.18
N SER A 561 19.24 24.27 -13.47
CA SER A 561 20.36 24.00 -12.55
C SER A 561 20.40 24.91 -11.31
N SER A 562 19.68 26.03 -11.35
CA SER A 562 19.63 27.05 -10.29
C SER A 562 18.19 27.37 -9.90
N SER A 563 17.99 27.51 -8.60
CA SER A 563 16.69 27.74 -7.94
C SER A 563 16.80 28.83 -6.86
N SER A 564 17.50 29.94 -7.17
CA SER A 564 17.35 31.18 -6.38
C SER A 564 15.97 31.78 -6.68
N LEU A 565 14.95 31.34 -5.94
CA LEU A 565 13.56 31.63 -6.24
C LEU A 565 13.26 33.15 -6.19
N GLU A 566 12.66 33.68 -7.25
CA GLU A 566 11.71 34.80 -7.16
C GLU A 566 10.35 34.27 -6.65
N SER A 567 10.40 33.52 -5.53
CA SER A 567 9.25 32.91 -4.87
C SER A 567 8.16 33.96 -4.62
N PHE A 568 6.89 33.54 -4.50
CA PHE A 568 5.76 34.42 -4.20
C PHE A 568 5.84 35.01 -2.79
N ILE A 569 6.78 35.92 -2.59
CA ILE A 569 7.09 36.61 -1.35
C ILE A 569 6.02 37.71 -1.18
N PRO A 570 5.30 37.74 -0.04
CA PRO A 570 4.35 38.81 0.28
C PRO A 570 4.93 40.20 0.06
N VAL A 571 4.11 41.18 -0.34
CA VAL A 571 4.62 42.49 -0.78
C VAL A 571 5.35 43.20 0.37
N SER A 572 4.80 43.06 1.58
CA SER A 572 5.38 43.43 2.87
C SER A 572 6.81 42.89 3.07
N LEU A 573 7.06 41.65 2.65
CA LEU A 573 8.30 40.90 2.87
C LEU A 573 9.34 41.13 1.76
N ARG A 574 8.89 41.35 0.52
CA ARG A 574 9.77 41.73 -0.61
C ARG A 574 10.44 43.08 -0.35
N ALA A 575 9.72 44.01 0.29
CA ALA A 575 10.26 45.29 0.72
C ALA A 575 11.37 45.16 1.79
N GLN A 576 11.24 44.24 2.76
CA GLN A 576 12.30 43.99 3.76
C GLN A 576 13.58 43.44 3.11
N LEU A 577 13.46 42.44 2.23
CA LEU A 577 14.61 41.81 1.57
C LEU A 577 15.33 42.76 0.60
N GLN A 578 14.60 43.63 -0.11
CA GLN A 578 15.19 44.69 -0.92
C GLN A 578 15.94 45.73 -0.06
N LYS A 579 15.40 46.08 1.11
CA LYS A 579 16.06 47.01 2.05
C LYS A 579 17.38 46.44 2.57
N GLU A 580 17.43 45.15 2.92
CA GLU A 580 18.68 44.51 3.37
C GLU A 580 19.72 44.38 2.25
N ARG A 581 19.33 44.08 1.00
CA ARG A 581 20.23 44.15 -0.17
C ARG A 581 20.80 45.54 -0.43
N SER A 582 20.12 46.62 -0.03
CA SER A 582 20.67 47.98 -0.14
C SER A 582 21.76 48.28 0.90
N HIS A 583 21.70 47.66 2.08
CA HIS A 583 22.66 47.88 3.16
C HIS A 583 23.95 47.07 3.01
N THR A 584 23.92 45.89 2.38
CA THR A 584 25.12 45.05 2.18
C THR A 584 26.10 45.62 1.13
N HIS A 585 25.64 46.48 0.22
CA HIS A 585 26.48 47.14 -0.79
C HIS A 585 27.25 48.39 -0.30
N HIS A 586 27.42 48.58 1.02
CA HIS A 586 28.16 49.71 1.59
C HIS A 586 29.36 49.32 2.47
N CYS A 587 29.81 48.06 2.45
CA CYS A 587 30.98 47.62 3.23
C CYS A 587 31.89 46.62 2.49
N SER A 588 32.53 47.05 1.38
CA SER A 588 33.75 46.41 0.83
C SER A 588 34.34 47.15 -0.38
N SER A 589 35.19 48.16 -0.13
CA SER A 589 36.31 48.55 -1.02
C SER A 589 37.17 49.64 -0.38
N SER A 590 38.44 49.34 -0.10
CA SER A 590 39.44 50.32 0.34
C SER A 590 40.73 50.15 -0.46
N SER A 591 41.42 51.27 -0.72
CA SER A 591 42.51 51.44 -1.71
C SER A 591 42.07 51.23 -3.17
N SER A 592 42.36 52.15 -4.11
CA SER A 592 43.64 52.85 -4.30
C SER A 592 43.56 54.22 -5.00
N SER A 593 44.57 55.06 -4.73
CA SER A 593 45.11 56.19 -5.53
C SER A 593 44.20 57.21 -6.25
N SER A 594 44.12 58.41 -5.63
CA SER A 594 44.56 59.71 -6.19
C SER A 594 43.61 60.67 -6.94
N SER A 595 43.97 61.96 -6.85
CA SER A 595 43.58 63.14 -7.65
C SER A 595 42.20 63.83 -7.48
N LYS A 596 42.18 64.76 -6.51
CA LYS A 596 41.45 66.05 -6.43
C LYS A 596 40.67 66.53 -7.69
N HIS A 597 39.40 66.92 -7.53
CA HIS A 597 38.91 68.32 -7.42
C HIS A 597 37.36 68.33 -7.24
N VAL A 598 36.82 68.83 -6.12
CA VAL A 598 36.23 70.18 -5.86
C VAL A 598 34.82 70.41 -6.50
N PRO A 599 33.78 70.82 -5.72
CA PRO A 599 32.36 70.88 -6.14
C PRO A 599 31.89 72.33 -6.50
N PRO A 600 30.59 72.65 -6.74
CA PRO A 600 29.61 72.85 -5.64
C PRO A 600 28.08 72.61 -5.91
N ASN A 601 27.34 72.40 -4.82
CA ASN A 601 25.99 72.90 -4.42
C ASN A 601 24.85 73.20 -5.42
N LEU A 602 23.63 72.73 -5.09
CA LEU A 602 22.48 73.51 -4.52
C LEU A 602 21.48 72.49 -3.90
N SER A 603 20.78 72.62 -2.75
CA SER A 603 20.25 73.74 -1.92
C SER A 603 19.01 74.43 -2.52
N PHE A 604 17.86 74.65 -1.84
CA PHE A 604 17.33 74.35 -0.47
C PHE A 604 15.77 74.24 -0.62
N THR A 605 15.01 73.39 0.10
CA THR A 605 14.41 73.58 1.45
C THR A 605 13.62 74.90 1.69
N VAL A 606 12.29 74.83 1.88
CA VAL A 606 11.44 75.76 2.70
C VAL A 606 10.21 75.01 3.28
N HIS A 607 9.69 75.49 4.43
CA HIS A 607 8.46 75.06 5.15
C HIS A 607 7.14 75.41 4.38
N SER A 608 5.88 75.17 4.82
CA SER A 608 5.29 75.34 6.17
C SER A 608 3.80 74.93 6.27
N LEU A 609 3.34 74.54 7.49
CA LEU A 609 2.06 74.93 8.16
C LEU A 609 0.70 74.60 7.44
N LEU A 610 -0.49 74.53 8.07
CA LEU A 610 -1.00 74.82 9.44
C LEU A 610 -2.32 74.04 9.72
N SER A 611 -2.94 74.29 10.89
CA SER A 611 -4.33 73.97 11.33
C SER A 611 -4.65 72.55 11.88
N THR A 612 -5.74 72.33 12.64
CA THR A 612 -6.01 72.69 14.09
C THR A 612 -7.37 72.12 14.58
N SER A 613 -7.61 72.12 15.91
CA SER A 613 -8.82 71.67 16.66
C SER A 613 -8.91 70.14 16.93
N LEU A 614 -9.23 69.57 18.11
CA LEU A 614 -9.98 69.91 19.35
C LEU A 614 -11.51 69.67 19.36
N ALA A 615 -11.94 68.69 20.18
CA ALA A 615 -13.21 68.48 20.95
C ALA A 615 -13.16 67.02 21.52
N GLU A 616 -13.43 66.65 22.79
CA GLU A 616 -14.62 66.80 23.68
C GLU A 616 -15.84 65.91 23.27
N LEU A 617 -16.62 65.23 24.15
CA LEU A 617 -16.45 64.78 25.56
C LEU A 617 -17.44 63.60 25.90
N TYR A 618 -17.36 63.08 27.13
CA TYR A 618 -18.05 61.92 27.80
C TYR A 618 -19.59 61.64 27.65
N SER A 619 -19.93 60.33 27.54
CA SER A 619 -21.03 59.60 28.26
C SER A 619 -22.52 59.96 27.95
N PRO A 620 -23.61 59.38 28.56
CA PRO A 620 -23.71 58.27 29.55
C PRO A 620 -24.92 57.25 29.45
N ARG A 621 -24.91 56.27 30.38
CA ARG A 621 -26.05 55.67 31.15
C ARG A 621 -26.92 54.49 30.67
N SER A 622 -27.23 53.67 31.69
CA SER A 622 -28.04 52.45 31.81
C SER A 622 -29.57 52.66 31.87
N MET A 623 -30.35 51.59 31.66
CA MET A 623 -31.21 51.00 32.72
C MET A 623 -31.77 49.59 32.38
N SER A 624 -32.43 48.94 33.34
CA SER A 624 -32.95 47.55 33.30
C SER A 624 -34.49 47.49 33.52
N LEU A 625 -35.05 46.31 33.91
CA LEU A 625 -36.48 45.96 34.17
C LEU A 625 -37.23 45.44 32.92
N LEU A 626 -38.01 44.33 32.88
CA LEU A 626 -38.29 43.16 33.77
C LEU A 626 -38.41 41.87 32.85
N ILE A 627 -38.96 40.66 33.16
CA ILE A 627 -39.61 39.99 34.31
C ILE A 627 -39.51 38.43 34.19
N ARG A 628 -39.87 37.68 35.25
CA ARG A 628 -40.26 36.22 35.39
C ARG A 628 -39.75 35.18 34.35
N SER A 629 -39.03 34.11 34.71
CA SER A 629 -39.30 33.02 35.70
C SER A 629 -40.13 31.84 35.15
N PHE A 630 -39.51 30.65 35.10
CA PHE A 630 -40.08 29.43 35.71
C PHE A 630 -38.97 28.56 36.33
N TYR A 631 -39.36 27.69 37.27
CA TYR A 631 -38.49 26.92 38.18
C TYR A 631 -38.64 25.41 37.94
N VAL A 632 -37.61 24.62 38.31
CA VAL A 632 -37.57 23.19 38.74
C VAL A 632 -36.09 22.75 38.59
N SER A 633 -35.28 22.45 39.62
CA SER A 633 -35.40 21.48 40.74
C SER A 633 -35.21 20.02 40.24
N GLN A 634 -34.32 19.16 40.74
CA GLN A 634 -33.61 19.13 42.03
C GLN A 634 -32.27 18.33 41.95
N SER A 635 -31.52 18.35 43.06
CA SER A 635 -30.31 17.59 43.45
C SER A 635 -30.47 16.05 43.43
N HIS A 636 -29.45 15.16 43.57
CA HIS A 636 -28.26 15.07 44.47
C HIS A 636 -27.07 14.32 43.79
N LEU A 637 -25.77 14.61 44.06
CA LEU A 637 -24.86 14.07 45.12
C LEU A 637 -24.76 12.52 45.22
N SER A 638 -23.60 11.86 45.49
CA SER A 638 -22.17 12.28 45.54
C SER A 638 -21.19 11.13 45.93
N LEU A 639 -19.88 11.26 45.58
CA LEU A 639 -18.69 10.63 46.23
C LEU A 639 -18.51 9.09 46.07
N PHE A 640 -17.30 8.49 46.00
CA PHE A 640 -16.16 8.58 46.95
C PHE A 640 -14.72 8.51 46.30
N GLN A 641 -13.67 8.32 47.12
CA GLN A 641 -12.24 8.59 46.83
C GLN A 641 -11.29 7.60 47.59
N THR A 642 -9.96 7.63 47.31
CA THR A 642 -8.77 6.99 48.01
C THR A 642 -8.21 5.68 47.38
N ARG A 643 -6.93 5.22 47.55
CA ARG A 643 -5.57 5.85 47.69
C ARG A 643 -4.43 4.80 47.42
N ASN A 644 -3.22 5.29 47.13
CA ASN A 644 -1.89 4.62 46.90
C ASN A 644 -1.55 3.26 47.57
N SER A 645 -0.71 2.41 46.91
CA SER A 645 0.65 1.99 47.39
C SER A 645 1.40 0.96 46.48
N LYS A 646 2.67 0.65 46.81
CA LYS A 646 3.69 -0.33 46.28
C LYS A 646 4.71 -0.61 47.45
N PRO A 647 5.75 -1.52 47.43
CA PRO A 647 6.47 -2.21 46.32
C PRO A 647 6.95 -3.69 46.61
N SER A 648 7.97 -4.19 45.85
CA SER A 648 8.98 -5.27 46.16
C SER A 648 8.59 -6.78 46.01
N SER A 649 9.48 -7.80 45.87
CA SER A 649 10.79 -7.99 45.16
C SER A 649 11.35 -9.45 45.30
N PHE A 650 12.31 -9.90 44.46
CA PHE A 650 13.04 -11.22 44.44
C PHE A 650 12.21 -12.48 44.02
N GLY A 651 12.79 -13.61 43.55
CA GLY A 651 14.17 -13.89 43.09
C GLY A 651 14.54 -15.41 42.93
N ASP A 652 15.28 -15.74 41.85
CA ASP A 652 16.28 -16.83 41.65
C ASP A 652 15.98 -18.37 41.53
N GLN A 653 16.53 -18.93 40.42
CA GLN A 653 17.33 -20.19 40.25
C GLN A 653 16.73 -21.59 39.86
N PHE A 654 17.55 -22.29 39.03
CA PHE A 654 17.50 -23.67 38.44
C PHE A 654 18.12 -24.73 39.43
N PRO A 655 18.36 -26.07 39.15
CA PRO A 655 18.47 -26.81 37.86
C PRO A 655 18.08 -28.35 37.77
N SER A 656 18.31 -28.92 36.56
CA SER A 656 18.88 -30.28 36.23
C SER A 656 18.08 -31.63 36.24
N LYS A 657 17.87 -32.16 35.01
CA LYS A 657 18.08 -33.53 34.42
C LYS A 657 18.65 -34.68 35.32
N PRO A 658 18.23 -35.96 35.15
CA PRO A 658 18.66 -36.86 34.03
C PRO A 658 17.56 -37.79 33.44
N VAL A 659 17.50 -38.05 32.12
CA VAL A 659 18.25 -39.06 31.30
C VAL A 659 18.08 -40.53 31.71
N PHE A 660 17.24 -41.27 30.96
CA PHE A 660 17.51 -42.67 30.57
C PHE A 660 16.99 -42.98 29.15
N VAL A 661 17.17 -44.22 28.66
CA VAL A 661 17.52 -44.52 27.26
C VAL A 661 17.07 -45.92 26.78
N SER A 662 16.61 -46.02 25.51
CA SER A 662 16.52 -47.23 24.63
C SER A 662 15.47 -48.32 24.96
N SER A 663 14.92 -49.14 24.04
CA SER A 663 14.88 -49.16 22.54
C SER A 663 13.92 -50.26 22.02
N PHE A 664 13.77 -50.36 20.68
CA PHE A 664 13.05 -51.38 19.86
C PHE A 664 11.53 -51.18 19.73
N ASN A 665 10.87 -51.48 18.59
CA ASN A 665 11.35 -52.10 17.33
C ASN A 665 10.63 -51.56 16.07
N HIS A 666 11.17 -51.80 14.86
CA HIS A 666 10.63 -51.32 13.58
C HIS A 666 9.83 -52.36 12.78
N ASN A 667 9.02 -51.90 11.82
CA ASN A 667 8.82 -52.55 10.51
C ASN A 667 8.40 -51.53 9.42
N PRO A 668 8.57 -51.80 8.11
CA PRO A 668 9.06 -50.75 7.19
C PRO A 668 8.41 -50.66 5.78
N LEU A 669 8.54 -49.49 5.13
CA LEU A 669 8.45 -49.34 3.66
C LEU A 669 9.46 -48.31 3.11
N VAL A 670 10.77 -48.58 3.25
CA VAL A 670 11.83 -47.93 2.42
C VAL A 670 12.93 -48.95 2.13
N ASN A 671 13.29 -49.12 0.86
CA ASN A 671 14.54 -49.74 0.36
C ASN A 671 14.56 -49.54 -1.17
N LEU A 672 15.57 -48.91 -1.78
CA LEU A 672 16.91 -49.44 -2.16
C LEU A 672 17.75 -48.24 -2.67
N VAL A 673 19.09 -48.22 -2.76
CA VAL A 673 20.14 -49.26 -2.64
C VAL A 673 21.27 -48.74 -1.72
N TYR A 674 21.89 -49.62 -0.93
CA TYR A 674 23.07 -49.33 -0.12
C TYR A 674 24.35 -49.88 -0.80
N LYS A 675 25.49 -49.19 -0.70
CA LYS A 675 26.80 -49.85 -0.78
C LYS A 675 27.85 -49.13 0.07
N ARG A 676 28.72 -49.92 0.70
CA ARG A 676 29.57 -49.55 1.84
C ARG A 676 30.96 -50.15 1.66
N ASN A 677 32.01 -49.45 2.07
CA ASN A 677 33.17 -50.05 2.72
C ASN A 677 33.95 -48.98 3.53
N PRO A 678 34.79 -49.36 4.51
CA PRO A 678 35.06 -48.49 5.66
C PRO A 678 36.51 -48.01 5.81
N ALA A 679 36.68 -47.11 6.78
CA ALA A 679 37.90 -46.80 7.55
C ALA A 679 39.07 -46.07 6.86
N MET A 680 39.15 -44.76 7.14
CA MET A 680 40.39 -44.12 7.61
C MET A 680 40.05 -42.90 8.48
N GLN A 681 40.85 -42.63 9.51
CA GLN A 681 40.75 -41.40 10.32
C GLN A 681 41.38 -40.23 9.56
N SER A 682 40.66 -39.11 9.44
CA SER A 682 41.26 -37.79 9.15
C SER A 682 40.33 -36.66 9.60
N VAL A 683 40.90 -35.48 9.82
CA VAL A 683 40.20 -34.29 10.33
C VAL A 683 39.86 -33.34 9.18
N SER A 684 38.65 -32.80 9.11
CA SER A 684 38.39 -31.41 8.62
C SER A 684 36.91 -31.00 8.62
N SER A 685 36.71 -29.68 8.53
CA SER A 685 35.48 -28.94 8.17
C SER A 685 34.20 -29.21 8.96
N SER A 686 33.83 -28.23 9.79
CA SER A 686 32.43 -27.98 10.15
C SER A 686 31.64 -27.57 8.91
N SER A 687 30.67 -28.38 8.48
CA SER A 687 29.69 -27.94 7.49
C SER A 687 28.91 -26.75 8.04
N MET A 688 28.88 -25.64 7.31
CA MET A 688 27.95 -24.56 7.60
C MET A 688 26.54 -25.01 7.18
N THR A 689 25.74 -25.46 8.14
CA THR A 689 24.30 -25.64 7.92
C THR A 689 23.72 -24.28 7.54
N VAL A 690 23.30 -24.14 6.28
CA VAL A 690 22.52 -22.99 5.83
C VAL A 690 21.24 -22.97 6.65
N LYS A 691 21.04 -21.94 7.47
CA LYS A 691 19.73 -21.72 8.12
C LYS A 691 18.71 -21.49 7.02
N SER A 692 17.57 -22.17 7.12
CA SER A 692 16.37 -21.85 6.35
C SER A 692 15.93 -20.41 6.66
N SER A 693 15.30 -19.75 5.68
CA SER A 693 14.79 -18.38 5.80
C SER A 693 13.40 -18.32 6.44
N LEU A 694 13.03 -19.33 7.25
CA LEU A 694 11.76 -19.37 7.98
C LEU A 694 11.59 -18.15 8.88
N ILE A 695 10.36 -17.67 9.00
CA ILE A 695 10.01 -16.59 9.95
C ILE A 695 10.29 -17.06 11.39
N ASP A 696 10.75 -16.19 12.28
CA ASP A 696 10.85 -16.52 13.71
C ASP A 696 9.44 -16.84 14.27
N PRO A 697 9.32 -17.67 15.33
CA PRO A 697 8.06 -17.85 16.04
C PRO A 697 7.54 -16.51 16.58
N ASP A 698 6.23 -16.32 16.67
CA ASP A 698 5.71 -15.10 17.28
C ASP A 698 5.91 -15.12 18.80
N GLY A 699 6.32 -13.98 19.37
CA GLY A 699 6.95 -13.90 20.68
C GLY A 699 8.42 -14.39 20.74
N GLY A 700 9.02 -14.81 19.62
CA GLY A 700 10.44 -15.11 19.47
C GLY A 700 10.85 -16.56 19.68
N GLU A 701 10.08 -17.35 20.44
CA GLU A 701 10.34 -18.78 20.68
C GLU A 701 9.07 -19.63 20.59
N LEU A 702 9.22 -20.92 20.24
CA LEU A 702 8.12 -21.88 20.33
C LEU A 702 8.00 -22.41 21.75
N VAL A 703 6.79 -22.32 22.29
CA VAL A 703 6.40 -22.81 23.62
C VAL A 703 5.83 -24.21 23.49
N GLU A 704 6.63 -25.22 23.77
CA GLU A 704 6.19 -26.61 23.94
C GLU A 704 5.87 -26.88 25.42
N LEU A 705 4.73 -27.51 25.69
CA LEU A 705 4.24 -27.79 27.05
C LEU A 705 4.01 -29.29 27.31
N VAL A 706 4.40 -30.14 26.38
CA VAL A 706 4.50 -31.59 26.61
C VAL A 706 5.71 -31.85 27.52
N VAL A 707 5.47 -32.41 28.70
CA VAL A 707 6.53 -32.64 29.71
C VAL A 707 7.55 -33.68 29.22
N PRO A 708 8.81 -33.62 29.67
CA PRO A 708 9.81 -34.63 29.35
C PRO A 708 9.37 -36.04 29.76
N GLU A 709 9.71 -37.05 28.95
CA GLU A 709 9.30 -38.45 29.17
C GLU A 709 9.69 -38.98 30.57
N SER A 710 10.84 -38.54 31.09
CA SER A 710 11.33 -38.85 32.44
C SER A 710 10.47 -38.28 33.58
N GLU A 711 9.65 -37.27 33.33
CA GLU A 711 8.84 -36.59 34.35
C GLU A 711 7.38 -37.07 34.37
N ILE A 712 6.89 -37.69 33.29
CA ILE A 712 5.50 -38.14 33.11
C ILE A 712 4.99 -38.93 34.32
N GLY A 713 5.77 -39.89 34.81
CA GLY A 713 5.36 -40.75 35.94
C GLY A 713 5.16 -39.95 37.23
N SER A 714 6.06 -39.01 37.53
CA SER A 714 5.95 -38.16 38.71
C SER A 714 4.82 -37.15 38.59
N LYS A 715 4.65 -36.53 37.42
CA LYS A 715 3.58 -35.56 37.14
C LYS A 715 2.19 -36.21 37.18
N LYS A 716 2.05 -37.45 36.67
CA LYS A 716 0.81 -38.24 36.82
C LYS A 716 0.48 -38.54 38.27
N ALA A 717 1.43 -39.08 39.04
CA ALA A 717 1.22 -39.37 40.47
C ALA A 717 0.89 -38.11 41.29
N GLU A 718 1.48 -36.96 40.97
CA GLU A 718 1.12 -35.67 41.57
C GLU A 718 -0.33 -35.29 41.23
N SER A 719 -0.73 -35.41 39.96
CA SER A 719 -2.06 -35.03 39.46
C SER A 719 -3.21 -35.88 40.03
N GLU A 720 -2.94 -37.10 40.50
CA GLU A 720 -3.93 -37.93 41.19
C GLU A 720 -4.47 -37.28 42.49
N THR A 721 -3.68 -36.40 43.10
CA THR A 721 -4.01 -35.68 44.35
C THR A 721 -4.74 -34.34 44.13
N MET A 722 -4.83 -33.86 42.89
CA MET A 722 -5.41 -32.56 42.57
C MET A 722 -6.93 -32.64 42.34
N PRO A 723 -7.68 -31.54 42.56
CA PRO A 723 -9.02 -31.38 42.00
C PRO A 723 -9.00 -31.58 40.47
N LYS A 724 -10.06 -32.16 39.92
CA LYS A 724 -10.11 -32.63 38.52
C LYS A 724 -11.04 -31.75 37.69
N VAL A 725 -10.52 -31.18 36.60
CA VAL A 725 -11.32 -30.53 35.57
C VAL A 725 -11.49 -31.49 34.41
N LYS A 726 -12.76 -31.80 34.07
CA LYS A 726 -13.09 -32.65 32.92
C LYS A 726 -13.15 -31.82 31.64
N LEU A 727 -12.37 -32.20 30.65
CA LEU A 727 -12.33 -31.58 29.33
C LEU A 727 -13.47 -32.09 28.44
N THR A 728 -14.02 -31.20 27.61
CA THR A 728 -14.80 -31.58 26.42
C THR A 728 -13.88 -31.96 25.26
N LYS A 729 -14.44 -32.35 24.10
CA LYS A 729 -13.66 -32.58 22.88
C LYS A 729 -12.95 -31.30 22.39
N ILE A 730 -13.60 -30.14 22.54
CA ILE A 730 -13.08 -28.84 22.11
C ILE A 730 -11.94 -28.38 23.01
N ASP A 731 -12.06 -28.62 24.32
CA ASP A 731 -10.97 -28.30 25.25
C ASP A 731 -9.74 -29.19 24.98
N LEU A 732 -9.93 -30.43 24.52
CA LEU A 732 -8.85 -31.32 24.08
C LEU A 732 -8.16 -30.80 22.79
N GLU A 733 -8.93 -30.26 21.84
CA GLU A 733 -8.40 -29.57 20.65
C GLU A 733 -7.60 -28.32 21.04
N TRP A 734 -8.07 -27.54 22.03
CA TRP A 734 -7.31 -26.41 22.55
C TRP A 734 -6.05 -26.82 23.33
N VAL A 735 -6.11 -27.89 24.15
CA VAL A 735 -4.91 -28.45 24.81
C VAL A 735 -3.87 -28.85 23.76
N HIS A 736 -4.27 -29.43 22.62
CA HIS A 736 -3.38 -29.73 21.50
C HIS A 736 -2.76 -28.46 20.91
N VAL A 737 -3.59 -27.46 20.56
CA VAL A 737 -3.15 -26.16 20.03
C VAL A 737 -2.11 -25.49 20.94
N ILE A 738 -2.39 -25.40 22.24
CA ILE A 738 -1.51 -24.68 23.18
C ILE A 738 -0.22 -25.47 23.41
N SER A 739 -0.31 -26.78 23.68
CA SER A 739 0.84 -27.58 24.14
C SER A 739 1.90 -27.88 23.09
N GLU A 740 1.55 -27.80 21.81
CA GLU A 740 2.50 -27.88 20.70
C GLU A 740 3.07 -26.51 20.26
N GLY A 741 2.59 -25.40 20.84
CA GLY A 741 3.08 -24.06 20.52
C GLY A 741 2.42 -23.39 19.32
N TRP A 742 1.26 -23.88 18.84
CA TRP A 742 0.47 -23.13 17.86
C TRP A 742 0.04 -21.76 18.40
N ALA A 743 -0.19 -21.68 19.71
CA ALA A 743 -0.54 -20.45 20.45
C ALA A 743 0.67 -19.71 21.08
N SER A 744 1.93 -20.10 20.85
CA SER A 744 3.10 -19.40 21.44
C SER A 744 3.01 -17.89 21.17
N PRO A 745 3.29 -17.04 22.17
CA PRO A 745 4.02 -17.34 23.41
C PRO A 745 3.17 -17.73 24.64
N ILE A 746 1.85 -17.95 24.55
CA ILE A 746 1.05 -18.29 25.74
C ILE A 746 1.42 -19.67 26.30
N LYS A 747 1.33 -19.82 27.62
CA LYS A 747 1.80 -21.02 28.36
C LYS A 747 0.69 -21.91 28.89
N GLY A 748 -0.55 -21.69 28.46
CA GLY A 748 -1.71 -22.47 28.87
C GLY A 748 -3.01 -21.79 28.45
N PHE A 749 -4.10 -22.10 29.17
CA PHE A 749 -5.36 -21.38 29.00
C PHE A 749 -5.23 -19.97 29.60
N MET A 750 -5.78 -18.97 28.90
CA MET A 750 -5.54 -17.57 29.22
C MET A 750 -6.00 -17.18 30.63
N ARG A 751 -5.16 -16.41 31.32
CA ARG A 751 -5.50 -15.66 32.54
C ARG A 751 -6.45 -14.50 32.24
N GLU A 752 -7.01 -13.83 33.25
CA GLU A 752 -7.99 -12.77 33.02
C GLU A 752 -7.36 -11.59 32.24
N ASP A 753 -6.08 -11.28 32.47
CA ASP A 753 -5.36 -10.22 31.75
C ASP A 753 -5.05 -10.59 30.30
N GLU A 754 -4.67 -11.83 30.01
CA GLU A 754 -4.49 -12.35 28.65
C GLU A 754 -5.82 -12.42 27.88
N TYR A 755 -6.88 -12.88 28.53
CA TYR A 755 -8.24 -12.99 27.99
C TYR A 755 -8.81 -11.61 27.62
N LEU A 756 -8.71 -10.63 28.53
CA LEU A 756 -9.16 -9.26 28.27
C LEU A 756 -8.32 -8.58 27.17
N GLN A 757 -7.01 -8.83 27.12
CA GLN A 757 -6.17 -8.31 26.03
C GLN A 757 -6.57 -8.89 24.67
N SER A 758 -6.77 -10.20 24.58
CA SER A 758 -7.27 -10.87 23.37
C SER A 758 -8.62 -10.27 22.92
N LEU A 759 -9.59 -10.18 23.84
CA LEU A 759 -10.93 -9.65 23.56
C LEU A 759 -10.99 -8.18 23.16
N HIS A 760 -10.10 -7.33 23.67
CA HIS A 760 -10.16 -5.88 23.45
C HIS A 760 -9.19 -5.37 22.37
N PHE A 761 -8.07 -6.07 22.15
CA PHE A 761 -6.98 -5.59 21.30
C PHE A 761 -6.53 -6.59 20.23
N ASN A 762 -7.14 -7.79 20.16
CA ASN A 762 -6.74 -8.90 19.27
C ASN A 762 -5.24 -9.28 19.37
N SER A 763 -4.59 -8.92 20.48
CA SER A 763 -3.14 -9.02 20.67
C SER A 763 -2.79 -9.02 22.16
N LEU A 764 -1.66 -9.63 22.51
CA LEU A 764 -1.12 -9.59 23.87
C LEU A 764 0.12 -8.69 23.91
N ARG A 765 0.29 -7.95 25.01
CA ARG A 765 1.50 -7.17 25.27
C ARG A 765 2.42 -7.93 26.23
N LEU A 766 3.56 -8.35 25.70
CA LEU A 766 4.60 -9.06 26.45
C LEU A 766 5.35 -8.11 27.42
N LYS A 767 6.08 -8.69 28.36
CA LYS A 767 6.75 -7.97 29.48
C LYS A 767 7.90 -7.05 29.04
N ASP A 768 8.46 -7.28 27.86
CA ASP A 768 9.44 -6.43 27.18
C ASP A 768 8.79 -5.24 26.44
N GLY A 769 7.46 -5.29 26.25
CA GLY A 769 6.67 -4.32 25.50
C GLY A 769 6.27 -4.78 24.11
N THR A 770 6.74 -5.94 23.63
CA THR A 770 6.40 -6.51 22.31
C THR A 770 4.91 -6.84 22.23
N LEU A 771 4.28 -6.57 21.08
CA LEU A 771 2.93 -7.01 20.77
C LEU A 771 2.97 -8.28 19.90
N VAL A 772 2.16 -9.27 20.26
CA VAL A 772 1.97 -10.53 19.51
C VAL A 772 0.50 -10.68 19.14
N ASN A 773 0.19 -11.23 17.96
CA ASN A 773 -1.21 -11.34 17.54
C ASN A 773 -1.92 -12.47 18.30
N MET A 774 -3.11 -12.21 18.81
CA MET A 774 -3.89 -13.16 19.61
C MET A 774 -5.38 -12.82 19.55
N SER A 775 -5.96 -12.94 18.35
CA SER A 775 -7.34 -12.51 18.06
C SER A 775 -8.45 -13.42 18.59
N LEU A 776 -8.16 -14.67 18.95
CA LEU A 776 -9.15 -15.58 19.54
C LEU A 776 -8.82 -15.89 21.02
N PRO A 777 -9.78 -15.72 21.95
CA PRO A 777 -9.57 -16.07 23.35
C PRO A 777 -9.58 -17.58 23.59
N ILE A 778 -8.41 -18.12 23.96
CA ILE A 778 -8.16 -19.54 24.22
C ILE A 778 -8.32 -19.82 25.72
N VAL A 779 -9.51 -20.26 26.13
CA VAL A 779 -9.91 -20.39 27.54
C VAL A 779 -10.68 -21.68 27.80
N LEU A 780 -10.47 -22.26 28.98
CA LEU A 780 -11.18 -23.44 29.50
C LEU A 780 -12.33 -23.00 30.40
N ALA A 781 -13.54 -23.51 30.15
CA ALA A 781 -14.73 -23.17 30.94
C ALA A 781 -15.04 -24.22 32.00
N ILE A 782 -15.42 -23.79 33.21
CA ILE A 782 -15.84 -24.66 34.31
C ILE A 782 -17.15 -24.18 34.93
N ASP A 783 -17.97 -25.13 35.39
CA ASP A 783 -19.21 -24.86 36.10
C ASP A 783 -18.97 -24.49 37.57
N ASP A 784 -20.04 -24.06 38.24
CA ASP A 784 -20.00 -23.62 39.63
C ASP A 784 -19.62 -24.77 40.59
N GLU A 785 -20.04 -26.01 40.33
CA GLU A 785 -19.67 -27.18 41.15
C GLU A 785 -18.17 -27.49 41.03
N THR A 786 -17.63 -27.56 39.80
CA THR A 786 -16.19 -27.78 39.55
C THR A 786 -15.36 -26.70 40.21
N LYS A 787 -15.81 -25.43 40.15
CA LYS A 787 -15.15 -24.32 40.85
C LYS A 787 -15.17 -24.47 42.37
N GLU A 788 -16.27 -24.92 42.96
CA GLU A 788 -16.35 -25.19 44.40
C GLU A 788 -15.47 -26.38 44.81
N GLN A 789 -15.38 -27.43 43.99
CA GLN A 789 -14.47 -28.57 44.20
C GLN A 789 -12.98 -28.19 44.11
N ILE A 790 -12.61 -27.21 43.27
CA ILE A 790 -11.24 -26.66 43.21
C ILE A 790 -10.93 -25.83 44.46
N GLY A 791 -11.90 -25.04 44.93
CA GLY A 791 -11.81 -24.26 46.17
C GLY A 791 -10.62 -23.29 46.17
N SER A 792 -9.62 -23.55 47.01
CA SER A 792 -8.38 -22.76 47.11
C SER A 792 -7.17 -23.44 46.46
N SER A 793 -7.34 -24.58 45.77
CA SER A 793 -6.22 -25.28 45.13
C SER A 793 -5.58 -24.40 44.04
N GLN A 794 -4.25 -24.35 44.04
CA GLN A 794 -3.47 -23.64 43.02
C GLN A 794 -3.21 -24.49 41.77
N ASN A 795 -3.51 -25.79 41.80
CA ASN A 795 -3.29 -26.72 40.70
C ASN A 795 -4.54 -27.58 40.47
N VAL A 796 -4.81 -27.96 39.22
CA VAL A 796 -5.86 -28.92 38.86
C VAL A 796 -5.35 -29.95 37.85
N ALA A 797 -5.86 -31.17 37.94
CA ALA A 797 -5.61 -32.23 36.96
C ALA A 797 -6.61 -32.13 35.80
N LEU A 798 -6.13 -32.26 34.57
CA LEU A 798 -6.95 -32.21 33.35
C LEU A 798 -7.28 -33.62 32.88
N VAL A 799 -8.57 -33.94 32.86
CA VAL A 799 -9.10 -35.27 32.54
C VAL A 799 -9.77 -35.25 31.17
N SER A 800 -9.40 -36.16 30.28
CA SER A 800 -9.94 -36.26 28.92
C SER A 800 -11.44 -36.59 28.89
N PRO A 801 -12.13 -36.40 27.76
CA PRO A 801 -13.49 -36.91 27.55
C PRO A 801 -13.64 -38.42 27.83
N GLN A 802 -12.55 -39.19 27.68
CA GLN A 802 -12.46 -40.63 27.90
C GLN A 802 -12.21 -41.02 29.37
N GLY A 803 -11.79 -40.08 30.23
CA GLY A 803 -11.53 -40.30 31.65
C GLY A 803 -10.05 -40.41 32.05
N ASP A 804 -9.12 -40.38 31.09
CA ASP A 804 -7.68 -40.40 31.36
C ASP A 804 -7.18 -39.03 31.84
N THR A 805 -6.28 -38.99 32.83
CA THR A 805 -5.58 -37.75 33.18
C THR A 805 -4.45 -37.49 32.19
N ILE A 806 -4.59 -36.43 31.39
CA ILE A 806 -3.67 -36.10 30.27
C ILE A 806 -2.72 -34.94 30.58
N GLY A 807 -2.94 -34.21 31.66
CA GLY A 807 -2.14 -33.04 32.03
C GLY A 807 -2.57 -32.43 33.35
N SER A 808 -2.01 -31.25 33.65
CA SER A 808 -2.39 -30.41 34.78
C SER A 808 -2.26 -28.94 34.43
N LEU A 809 -3.12 -28.09 35.02
CA LEU A 809 -3.04 -26.64 34.94
C LEU A 809 -2.52 -26.11 36.29
N ARG A 810 -1.56 -25.18 36.25
CA ARG A 810 -0.77 -24.72 37.40
C ARG A 810 -0.99 -23.24 37.69
N SER A 811 -0.82 -22.86 38.96
CA SER A 811 -1.01 -21.49 39.45
C SER A 811 -2.35 -20.90 39.00
N VAL A 812 -3.42 -21.69 39.16
CA VAL A 812 -4.69 -21.46 38.45
C VAL A 812 -5.43 -20.21 38.91
N GLU A 813 -6.18 -19.62 38.00
CA GLU A 813 -6.87 -18.36 38.15
C GLU A 813 -8.29 -18.50 37.60
N ILE A 814 -9.30 -18.27 38.43
CA ILE A 814 -10.72 -18.53 38.09
C ILE A 814 -11.49 -17.22 38.08
N TYR A 815 -11.94 -16.82 36.89
CA TYR A 815 -12.62 -15.55 36.62
C TYR A 815 -13.96 -15.76 35.90
N LYS A 816 -14.75 -14.69 35.71
CA LYS A 816 -16.14 -14.82 35.22
C LYS A 816 -16.21 -15.04 33.70
N HIS A 817 -16.98 -16.05 33.29
CA HIS A 817 -17.28 -16.26 31.87
C HIS A 817 -18.43 -15.33 31.45
N ASN A 818 -18.12 -14.07 31.13
CA ASN A 818 -19.07 -13.13 30.53
C ASN A 818 -19.38 -13.55 29.09
N LYS A 819 -20.21 -14.60 28.92
CA LYS A 819 -20.49 -15.23 27.62
C LYS A 819 -20.92 -14.21 26.56
N GLU A 820 -21.89 -13.36 26.86
CA GLU A 820 -22.39 -12.34 25.94
C GLU A 820 -21.29 -11.39 25.45
N GLU A 821 -20.41 -10.94 26.34
CA GLU A 821 -19.26 -10.09 26.00
C GLU A 821 -18.24 -10.84 25.12
N ARG A 822 -17.91 -12.09 25.47
CA ARG A 822 -17.01 -12.95 24.68
C ARG A 822 -17.55 -13.13 23.26
N ILE A 823 -18.85 -13.38 23.14
CA ILE A 823 -19.55 -13.57 21.87
C ILE A 823 -19.54 -12.26 21.07
N ALA A 824 -20.01 -11.16 21.65
CA ALA A 824 -20.11 -9.85 21.02
C ALA A 824 -18.76 -9.34 20.49
N ARG A 825 -17.66 -9.52 21.25
CA ARG A 825 -16.32 -9.07 20.86
C ARG A 825 -15.65 -9.97 19.83
N THR A 826 -15.88 -11.30 19.90
CA THR A 826 -15.21 -12.26 19.00
C THR A 826 -15.90 -12.36 17.63
N TRP A 827 -17.24 -12.39 17.58
CA TRP A 827 -18.04 -12.49 16.34
C TRP A 827 -18.64 -11.15 15.86
N GLY A 828 -18.52 -10.06 16.64
CA GLY A 828 -19.13 -8.76 16.29
C GLY A 828 -20.66 -8.73 16.39
N THR A 829 -21.30 -9.79 16.88
CA THR A 829 -22.75 -9.93 17.03
C THR A 829 -23.08 -10.95 18.12
N THR A 830 -24.28 -10.86 18.68
CA THR A 830 -24.86 -11.83 19.64
C THR A 830 -26.08 -12.56 19.06
N SER A 831 -26.26 -12.54 17.73
CA SER A 831 -27.33 -13.29 17.06
C SER A 831 -27.29 -14.79 17.41
N PRO A 832 -28.43 -15.43 17.68
CA PRO A 832 -28.49 -16.89 17.78
C PRO A 832 -28.13 -17.56 16.44
N GLY A 833 -27.78 -18.85 16.50
CA GLY A 833 -27.44 -19.67 15.34
C GLY A 833 -25.97 -19.59 14.88
N LEU A 834 -25.06 -19.11 15.73
CA LEU A 834 -23.61 -19.19 15.52
C LEU A 834 -23.09 -20.56 16.03
N PRO A 835 -22.64 -21.51 15.18
CA PRO A 835 -22.48 -22.91 15.58
C PRO A 835 -21.58 -23.13 16.80
N TYR A 836 -20.37 -22.58 16.79
CA TYR A 836 -19.42 -22.70 17.91
C TYR A 836 -19.96 -22.05 19.21
N VAL A 837 -20.77 -21.01 19.10
CA VAL A 837 -21.39 -20.36 20.27
C VAL A 837 -22.45 -21.27 20.86
N GLU A 838 -23.40 -21.74 20.05
CA GLU A 838 -24.53 -22.54 20.51
C GLU A 838 -24.11 -23.92 21.01
N GLU A 839 -23.09 -24.53 20.39
CA GLU A 839 -22.62 -25.87 20.77
C GLU A 839 -21.61 -25.83 21.94
N HIS A 840 -20.84 -24.74 22.12
CA HIS A 840 -19.66 -24.75 23.01
C HIS A 840 -19.51 -23.55 23.97
N ILE A 841 -20.23 -22.44 23.78
CA ILE A 841 -20.19 -21.27 24.70
C ILE A 841 -21.50 -21.12 25.47
N THR A 842 -22.65 -21.13 24.79
CA THR A 842 -23.99 -21.09 25.41
C THR A 842 -24.14 -22.17 26.51
N PRO A 843 -23.85 -23.47 26.27
CA PRO A 843 -23.99 -24.52 27.29
C PRO A 843 -22.80 -24.66 28.26
N SER A 844 -21.73 -23.86 28.13
CA SER A 844 -20.53 -24.04 28.98
C SER A 844 -20.78 -23.64 30.44
N GLY A 845 -19.81 -23.90 31.31
CA GLY A 845 -19.79 -23.34 32.66
C GLY A 845 -19.71 -21.80 32.71
N ASN A 846 -20.03 -21.25 33.90
CA ASN A 846 -20.16 -19.82 34.20
C ASN A 846 -18.83 -19.13 34.58
N TRP A 847 -17.73 -19.89 34.62
CA TRP A 847 -16.40 -19.41 34.97
C TRP A 847 -15.39 -19.89 33.93
N LEU A 848 -14.31 -19.13 33.79
CA LEU A 848 -13.14 -19.51 33.02
C LEU A 848 -11.99 -19.80 33.97
N ILE A 849 -11.13 -20.76 33.62
CA ILE A 849 -9.92 -21.08 34.36
C ILE A 849 -8.68 -20.92 33.48
N GLY A 850 -7.80 -20.02 33.89
CA GLY A 850 -6.50 -19.78 33.29
C GLY A 850 -5.36 -20.37 34.13
N GLY A 851 -4.20 -20.58 33.53
CA GLY A 851 -3.01 -21.07 34.23
C GLY A 851 -1.96 -21.66 33.30
N ASP A 852 -0.81 -22.04 33.88
CA ASP A 852 0.30 -22.62 33.15
C ASP A 852 0.05 -24.12 32.91
N LEU A 853 0.01 -24.56 31.65
CA LEU A 853 -0.40 -25.90 31.24
C LEU A 853 0.80 -26.85 31.17
N GLU A 854 0.65 -28.04 31.72
CA GLU A 854 1.56 -29.18 31.57
C GLU A 854 0.80 -30.34 30.93
N VAL A 855 1.27 -30.88 29.80
CA VAL A 855 0.64 -32.02 29.12
C VAL A 855 1.55 -33.24 29.19
N PHE A 856 0.98 -34.39 29.56
CA PHE A 856 1.77 -35.58 29.85
C PHE A 856 2.22 -36.34 28.59
N GLN A 857 1.47 -36.27 27.49
CA GLN A 857 1.80 -36.90 26.20
C GLN A 857 1.21 -36.07 25.05
N PRO A 858 1.82 -36.04 23.85
CA PRO A 858 1.24 -35.36 22.68
C PRO A 858 -0.17 -35.89 22.38
N ILE A 859 -1.10 -34.98 22.09
CA ILE A 859 -2.52 -35.31 21.94
C ILE A 859 -2.76 -36.13 20.66
N LYS A 860 -3.46 -37.26 20.81
CA LYS A 860 -3.81 -38.18 19.72
C LYS A 860 -5.30 -38.46 19.73
N TYR A 861 -5.89 -38.51 18.54
CA TYR A 861 -7.32 -38.79 18.38
C TYR A 861 -7.57 -40.27 18.04
N ASN A 862 -6.54 -40.99 17.58
CA ASN A 862 -6.59 -42.39 17.13
C ASN A 862 -7.59 -42.63 15.98
N ASP A 863 -7.86 -41.58 15.20
CA ASP A 863 -8.73 -41.56 14.01
C ASP A 863 -8.01 -42.02 12.72
N GLY A 864 -6.78 -42.53 12.85
CA GLY A 864 -5.90 -42.88 11.74
C GLY A 864 -5.13 -41.69 11.14
N LEU A 865 -5.50 -40.45 11.44
CA LEU A 865 -4.95 -39.23 10.82
C LEU A 865 -3.86 -38.53 11.65
N ASP A 866 -3.58 -39.00 12.87
CA ASP A 866 -2.57 -38.40 13.76
C ASP A 866 -1.17 -38.26 13.13
N HIS A 867 -0.84 -39.07 12.11
CA HIS A 867 0.43 -38.95 11.38
C HIS A 867 0.53 -37.71 10.47
N TYR A 868 -0.59 -37.03 10.18
CA TYR A 868 -0.62 -35.73 9.51
C TYR A 868 -0.64 -34.55 10.49
N ARG A 869 -0.86 -34.77 11.79
CA ARG A 869 -0.85 -33.73 12.82
C ARG A 869 0.61 -33.47 13.21
N LEU A 870 1.28 -32.60 12.45
CA LEU A 870 2.68 -32.26 12.65
C LEU A 870 2.78 -30.95 13.44
N SER A 871 3.46 -30.98 14.58
CA SER A 871 3.63 -29.79 15.42
C SER A 871 4.40 -28.68 14.71
N PRO A 872 4.29 -27.40 15.13
CA PRO A 872 5.04 -26.28 14.55
C PRO A 872 6.55 -26.54 14.46
N LYS A 873 7.10 -27.24 15.46
CA LYS A 873 8.51 -27.65 15.50
C LYS A 873 8.83 -28.79 14.53
N GLN A 874 7.93 -29.76 14.37
CA GLN A 874 8.08 -30.82 13.37
C GLN A 874 7.99 -30.27 11.95
N LEU A 875 7.06 -29.33 11.70
CA LEU A 875 6.94 -28.61 10.43
C LEU A 875 8.20 -27.79 10.13
N ARG A 876 8.69 -26.96 11.06
CA ARG A 876 9.97 -26.24 10.91
C ARG A 876 11.12 -27.17 10.56
N LYS A 877 11.25 -28.29 11.27
CA LYS A 877 12.28 -29.30 10.98
C LYS A 877 12.10 -29.94 9.59
N GLU A 878 10.89 -30.16 9.12
CA GLU A 878 10.63 -30.71 7.78
C GLU A 878 10.90 -29.68 6.67
N PHE A 879 10.63 -28.39 6.91
CA PHE A 879 11.08 -27.32 6.03
C PHE A 879 12.62 -27.22 5.98
N ASP A 880 13.30 -27.39 7.12
CA ASP A 880 14.77 -27.50 7.17
C ASP A 880 15.28 -28.72 6.39
N ASN A 881 14.65 -29.90 6.56
CA ASN A 881 14.99 -31.13 5.83
C ASN A 881 14.87 -30.93 4.31
N ARG A 882 13.81 -30.25 3.84
CA ARG A 882 13.55 -29.94 2.43
C ARG A 882 14.34 -28.72 1.92
N GLN A 883 15.19 -28.11 2.75
CA GLN A 883 15.97 -26.92 2.42
C GLN A 883 15.10 -25.77 1.90
N ALA A 884 13.94 -25.55 2.54
CA ALA A 884 12.99 -24.52 2.15
C ALA A 884 13.58 -23.11 2.34
N ASP A 885 13.56 -22.28 1.29
CA ASP A 885 13.97 -20.87 1.36
C ASP A 885 12.81 -19.88 1.37
N ALA A 886 11.59 -20.37 1.15
CA ALA A 886 10.34 -19.71 1.53
C ALA A 886 9.30 -20.77 1.94
N VAL A 887 8.47 -20.47 2.94
CA VAL A 887 7.28 -21.28 3.24
C VAL A 887 6.03 -20.46 3.04
N PHE A 888 5.09 -20.99 2.26
CA PHE A 888 3.81 -20.34 1.97
C PHE A 888 2.66 -21.27 2.35
N ALA A 889 1.72 -20.77 3.16
CA ALA A 889 0.65 -21.58 3.71
C ALA A 889 -0.73 -21.27 3.12
N PHE A 890 -1.57 -22.29 3.01
CA PHE A 890 -2.98 -22.16 2.64
C PHE A 890 -3.89 -22.91 3.63
N GLN A 891 -4.85 -22.17 4.21
CA GLN A 891 -5.79 -22.65 5.24
C GLN A 891 -7.09 -23.14 4.58
N LEU A 892 -7.62 -24.29 5.03
CA LEU A 892 -8.82 -24.91 4.47
C LEU A 892 -9.70 -25.61 5.51
N ARG A 893 -10.98 -25.21 5.57
CA ARG A 893 -12.08 -26.07 6.07
C ARG A 893 -12.77 -26.87 4.96
N ASN A 894 -12.43 -26.59 3.70
CA ASN A 894 -13.12 -27.08 2.50
C ASN A 894 -12.23 -27.97 1.63
N PRO A 895 -12.80 -28.90 0.83
CA PRO A 895 -12.05 -29.66 -0.18
C PRO A 895 -11.30 -28.78 -1.20
N VAL A 896 -10.21 -29.32 -1.76
CA VAL A 896 -9.41 -28.66 -2.81
C VAL A 896 -10.05 -28.89 -4.18
N HIS A 897 -10.79 -27.89 -4.66
CA HIS A 897 -11.15 -27.77 -6.08
C HIS A 897 -10.01 -27.10 -6.86
N ASN A 898 -10.01 -27.21 -8.19
CA ASN A 898 -8.88 -26.76 -9.02
C ASN A 898 -8.63 -25.25 -8.96
N GLY A 899 -9.62 -24.43 -8.55
CA GLY A 899 -9.41 -23.02 -8.22
C GLY A 899 -8.40 -22.80 -7.07
N HIS A 900 -8.44 -23.65 -6.04
CA HIS A 900 -7.44 -23.69 -4.97
C HIS A 900 -6.08 -24.19 -5.48
N ALA A 901 -6.05 -25.25 -6.30
CA ALA A 901 -4.80 -25.79 -6.84
C ALA A 901 -4.06 -24.80 -7.74
N LEU A 902 -4.77 -24.12 -8.63
CA LEU A 902 -4.22 -23.09 -9.52
C LEU A 902 -3.61 -21.93 -8.72
N LEU A 903 -4.27 -21.47 -7.65
CA LEU A 903 -3.76 -20.45 -6.74
C LEU A 903 -2.45 -20.87 -6.05
N MET A 904 -2.39 -22.10 -5.55
CA MET A 904 -1.22 -22.62 -4.84
C MET A 904 -0.02 -22.82 -5.79
N ASN A 905 -0.26 -23.39 -6.98
CA ASN A 905 0.77 -23.57 -8.01
C ASN A 905 1.26 -22.24 -8.60
N ASP A 906 0.36 -21.28 -8.83
CA ASP A 906 0.75 -19.92 -9.27
C ASP A 906 1.52 -19.18 -8.17
N THR A 907 1.18 -19.37 -6.90
CA THR A 907 1.95 -18.83 -5.77
C THR A 907 3.36 -19.43 -5.71
N ARG A 908 3.51 -20.76 -5.82
CA ARG A 908 4.83 -21.41 -5.96
C ARG A 908 5.64 -20.77 -7.07
N LYS A 909 5.02 -20.60 -8.26
CA LYS A 909 5.68 -20.02 -9.41
C LYS A 909 6.11 -18.57 -9.17
N ARG A 910 5.25 -17.71 -8.62
CA ARG A 910 5.60 -16.32 -8.30
C ARG A 910 6.79 -16.22 -7.35
N LEU A 911 6.88 -17.10 -6.34
CA LEU A 911 8.02 -17.12 -5.43
C LEU A 911 9.32 -17.54 -6.15
N LEU A 912 9.26 -18.52 -7.05
CA LEU A 912 10.40 -18.87 -7.92
C LEU A 912 10.79 -17.70 -8.85
N ASP A 913 9.81 -17.02 -9.45
CA ASP A 913 10.02 -15.83 -10.29
C ASP A 913 10.59 -14.64 -9.49
N MET A 914 10.25 -14.50 -8.20
CA MET A 914 10.82 -13.54 -7.23
C MET A 914 12.24 -13.93 -6.77
N GLY A 915 12.78 -15.05 -7.23
CA GLY A 915 14.16 -15.44 -6.99
C GLY A 915 14.40 -16.45 -5.86
N TYR A 916 13.36 -16.91 -5.16
CA TYR A 916 13.47 -18.08 -4.28
C TYR A 916 13.82 -19.34 -5.10
N LYS A 917 14.45 -20.34 -4.47
CA LYS A 917 14.99 -21.55 -5.12
C LYS A 917 14.21 -22.80 -4.76
N ASN A 918 13.73 -22.89 -3.52
CA ASN A 918 12.80 -23.93 -3.10
C ASN A 918 11.77 -23.42 -2.09
N PRO A 919 10.74 -22.67 -2.56
CA PRO A 919 9.53 -22.47 -1.76
C PRO A 919 8.91 -23.83 -1.36
N ILE A 920 8.19 -23.94 -0.25
CA ILE A 920 7.38 -25.11 0.09
C ILE A 920 5.96 -24.69 0.45
N LEU A 921 4.97 -25.37 -0.13
CA LEU A 921 3.56 -25.23 0.20
C LEU A 921 3.27 -25.95 1.51
N LEU A 922 2.69 -25.24 2.48
CA LEU A 922 2.02 -25.83 3.63
C LEU A 922 0.50 -25.86 3.37
N LEU A 923 0.02 -26.96 2.79
CA LEU A 923 -1.40 -27.21 2.58
C LEU A 923 -2.01 -27.70 3.90
N HIS A 924 -2.82 -26.86 4.54
CA HIS A 924 -2.96 -26.91 5.99
C HIS A 924 -4.43 -26.98 6.46
N PRO A 925 -5.17 -28.06 6.17
CA PRO A 925 -6.57 -28.18 6.58
C PRO A 925 -6.81 -28.12 8.09
N LEU A 926 -7.96 -27.55 8.48
CA LEU A 926 -8.51 -27.62 9.83
C LEU A 926 -8.96 -29.04 10.19
N GLY A 927 -8.56 -29.52 11.37
CA GLY A 927 -8.93 -30.84 11.89
C GLY A 927 -9.53 -30.88 13.30
N GLY A 928 -9.81 -29.73 13.90
CA GLY A 928 -10.77 -29.64 15.00
C GLY A 928 -12.21 -29.48 14.49
N PHE A 929 -13.12 -29.06 15.37
CA PHE A 929 -14.55 -28.86 15.09
C PHE A 929 -14.84 -28.07 13.80
N THR A 930 -15.83 -28.54 13.04
CA THR A 930 -16.48 -27.83 11.94
C THR A 930 -18.00 -28.02 12.01
N LYS A 931 -18.78 -27.02 11.60
CA LYS A 931 -20.25 -27.07 11.60
C LYS A 931 -20.79 -28.19 10.69
N ALA A 932 -21.97 -28.70 11.02
CA ALA A 932 -22.51 -29.96 10.49
C ALA A 932 -22.70 -30.07 8.96
N ASP A 933 -22.74 -28.96 8.21
CA ASP A 933 -22.84 -28.98 6.74
C ASP A 933 -21.49 -28.97 6.00
N ASP A 934 -20.37 -28.74 6.70
CA ASP A 934 -19.02 -28.81 6.12
C ASP A 934 -18.52 -30.27 5.99
N VAL A 935 -17.55 -30.51 5.10
CA VAL A 935 -17.11 -31.88 4.77
C VAL A 935 -16.20 -32.44 5.88
N PRO A 936 -16.41 -33.67 6.38
CA PRO A 936 -15.58 -34.31 7.39
C PRO A 936 -14.08 -34.35 7.07
N LEU A 937 -13.25 -34.40 8.11
CA LEU A 937 -11.79 -34.33 8.01
C LEU A 937 -11.18 -35.50 7.25
N ASP A 938 -11.62 -36.73 7.53
CA ASP A 938 -11.21 -37.96 6.86
C ASP A 938 -11.51 -37.90 5.36
N VAL A 939 -12.73 -37.50 4.98
CA VAL A 939 -13.14 -37.30 3.58
C VAL A 939 -12.29 -36.22 2.90
N ARG A 940 -11.99 -35.12 3.59
CA ARG A 940 -11.06 -34.09 3.09
C ARG A 940 -9.64 -34.62 2.91
N MET A 941 -9.14 -35.47 3.80
CA MET A 941 -7.79 -36.04 3.71
C MET A 941 -7.68 -37.15 2.64
N GLU A 942 -8.72 -37.96 2.42
CA GLU A 942 -8.82 -38.86 1.25
C GLU A 942 -8.78 -37.99 -0.04
N GLN A 943 -9.53 -36.88 -0.08
CA GLN A 943 -9.57 -35.96 -1.22
C GLN A 943 -8.23 -35.25 -1.47
N HIS A 944 -7.52 -34.78 -0.44
CA HIS A 944 -6.17 -34.21 -0.58
C HIS A 944 -5.14 -35.23 -1.06
N SER A 945 -5.23 -36.48 -0.61
CA SER A 945 -4.37 -37.57 -1.11
C SER A 945 -4.56 -37.74 -2.62
N LYS A 946 -5.82 -37.70 -3.11
CA LYS A 946 -6.13 -37.76 -4.54
C LYS A 946 -5.69 -36.53 -5.35
N VAL A 947 -5.58 -35.36 -4.73
CA VAL A 947 -4.98 -34.17 -5.38
C VAL A 947 -3.46 -34.32 -5.59
N LEU A 948 -2.76 -35.05 -4.71
CA LEU A 948 -1.34 -35.37 -4.88
C LEU A 948 -1.14 -36.55 -5.86
N GLU A 949 -1.93 -37.61 -5.76
CA GLU A 949 -1.86 -38.78 -6.66
C GLU A 949 -2.09 -38.40 -8.14
N ASP A 950 -3.06 -37.52 -8.43
CA ASP A 950 -3.33 -37.01 -9.78
C ASP A 950 -2.30 -35.95 -10.25
N GLY A 951 -1.30 -35.60 -9.43
CA GLY A 951 -0.27 -34.60 -9.76
C GLY A 951 -0.79 -33.16 -9.87
N VAL A 952 -1.96 -32.86 -9.30
CA VAL A 952 -2.55 -31.51 -9.29
C VAL A 952 -1.80 -30.57 -8.33
N LEU A 953 -1.18 -31.13 -7.29
CA LEU A 953 -0.12 -30.52 -6.49
C LEU A 953 1.08 -31.46 -6.46
N ASP A 954 2.29 -30.90 -6.43
CA ASP A 954 3.55 -31.65 -6.39
C ASP A 954 3.90 -32.09 -4.95
N PRO A 955 4.02 -33.39 -4.64
CA PRO A 955 4.29 -33.89 -3.29
C PRO A 955 5.73 -33.63 -2.78
N GLU A 956 6.69 -33.38 -3.66
CA GLU A 956 8.05 -32.99 -3.24
C GLU A 956 8.03 -31.57 -2.64
N THR A 957 7.18 -30.70 -3.19
CA THR A 957 7.13 -29.27 -2.84
C THR A 957 5.87 -28.87 -2.07
N THR A 958 5.06 -29.85 -1.67
CA THR A 958 3.85 -29.72 -0.84
C THR A 958 3.96 -30.58 0.42
N ILE A 959 3.75 -29.97 1.59
CA ILE A 959 3.48 -30.66 2.85
C ILE A 959 1.99 -30.52 3.14
N VAL A 960 1.31 -31.66 3.32
CA VAL A 960 -0.06 -31.70 3.83
C VAL A 960 -0.02 -31.99 5.33
N SER A 961 -0.60 -31.11 6.14
CA SER A 961 -0.64 -31.29 7.59
C SER A 961 -1.92 -30.73 8.20
N ILE A 962 -2.39 -31.34 9.29
CA ILE A 962 -3.66 -31.03 9.92
C ILE A 962 -3.45 -30.01 11.05
N PHE A 963 -4.14 -28.87 10.97
CA PHE A 963 -4.18 -27.87 12.03
C PHE A 963 -5.18 -28.30 13.11
N PRO A 964 -4.78 -28.51 14.38
CA PRO A 964 -5.65 -29.09 15.41
C PRO A 964 -6.73 -28.13 15.97
N SER A 965 -6.77 -26.86 15.54
CA SER A 965 -7.74 -25.87 16.02
C SER A 965 -9.19 -26.20 15.63
N PRO A 966 -10.17 -25.93 16.51
CA PRO A 966 -11.57 -25.82 16.12
C PRO A 966 -11.82 -24.59 15.23
N MET A 967 -12.94 -24.61 14.51
CA MET A 967 -13.43 -23.54 13.65
C MET A 967 -14.59 -22.76 14.30
N HIS A 968 -14.42 -21.45 14.49
CA HIS A 968 -15.36 -20.56 15.19
C HIS A 968 -16.40 -19.94 14.25
N TYR A 969 -16.06 -19.82 12.98
CA TYR A 969 -16.81 -19.03 11.99
C TYR A 969 -16.81 -17.53 12.35
N ALA A 970 -15.74 -17.06 13.01
CA ALA A 970 -15.59 -15.70 13.55
C ALA A 970 -14.98 -14.71 12.54
N GLY A 971 -14.95 -15.05 11.25
CA GLY A 971 -14.64 -14.10 10.18
C GLY A 971 -13.26 -13.44 10.34
N PRO A 972 -13.13 -12.11 10.19
CA PRO A 972 -11.84 -11.40 10.26
C PRO A 972 -11.05 -11.60 11.57
N THR A 973 -11.74 -11.90 12.67
CA THR A 973 -11.12 -12.25 13.95
C THR A 973 -10.35 -13.58 13.82
N GLU A 974 -10.97 -14.60 13.24
CA GLU A 974 -10.37 -15.93 13.09
C GLU A 974 -9.36 -16.04 11.94
N VAL A 975 -9.47 -15.18 10.90
CA VAL A 975 -8.43 -15.11 9.84
C VAL A 975 -7.07 -14.71 10.43
N GLN A 976 -7.03 -13.79 11.39
CA GLN A 976 -5.80 -13.41 12.10
C GLN A 976 -5.20 -14.60 12.86
N TRP A 977 -6.01 -15.31 13.65
CA TRP A 977 -5.61 -16.53 14.36
C TRP A 977 -5.01 -17.58 13.41
N HIS A 978 -5.67 -17.80 12.28
CA HIS A 978 -5.19 -18.73 11.26
C HIS A 978 -3.81 -18.34 10.71
N ALA A 979 -3.57 -17.06 10.44
CA ALA A 979 -2.29 -16.55 9.97
C ALA A 979 -1.20 -16.64 11.06
N LYS A 980 -1.52 -16.15 12.26
CA LYS A 980 -0.69 -16.21 13.48
C LYS A 980 -0.17 -17.62 13.77
N ALA A 981 -1.02 -18.64 13.69
CA ALA A 981 -0.62 -20.02 13.92
C ALA A 981 0.38 -20.55 12.87
N ARG A 982 0.37 -20.01 11.65
CA ARG A 982 1.33 -20.40 10.60
C ARG A 982 2.66 -19.64 10.67
N ILE A 983 2.71 -18.45 11.28
CA ILE A 983 3.98 -17.84 11.73
C ILE A 983 4.70 -18.80 12.67
N ASN A 984 4.00 -19.34 13.66
CA ASN A 984 4.59 -20.30 14.60
C ASN A 984 5.10 -21.58 13.89
N ALA A 985 4.42 -22.07 12.84
CA ALA A 985 4.89 -23.16 11.99
C ALA A 985 6.04 -22.81 11.02
N GLY A 986 6.42 -21.54 10.86
CA GLY A 986 7.54 -21.10 10.02
C GLY A 986 7.17 -20.46 8.67
N ALA A 987 5.88 -20.22 8.39
CA ALA A 987 5.44 -19.64 7.11
C ALA A 987 5.79 -18.15 6.98
N ASN A 988 6.57 -17.80 5.95
CA ASN A 988 6.88 -16.42 5.57
C ASN A 988 5.75 -15.74 4.78
N PHE A 989 4.92 -16.54 4.12
CA PHE A 989 3.83 -16.11 3.25
C PHE A 989 2.52 -16.80 3.64
N TYR A 990 1.40 -16.08 3.54
CA TYR A 990 0.07 -16.62 3.85
C TYR A 990 -0.93 -16.27 2.75
N ILE A 991 -1.51 -17.29 2.12
CA ILE A 991 -2.52 -17.14 1.07
C ILE A 991 -3.90 -16.94 1.71
N VAL A 992 -4.54 -15.79 1.45
CA VAL A 992 -5.87 -15.45 1.99
C VAL A 992 -6.93 -15.37 0.89
N GLY A 993 -8.00 -16.18 1.04
CA GLY A 993 -9.13 -16.29 0.11
C GLY A 993 -10.27 -15.28 0.35
N ARG A 994 -11.34 -15.39 -0.45
CA ARG A 994 -12.66 -14.80 -0.15
C ARG A 994 -13.29 -15.58 1.01
N ASP A 995 -13.77 -14.88 2.04
CA ASP A 995 -14.44 -15.43 3.22
C ASP A 995 -13.84 -16.77 3.76
N PRO A 996 -12.54 -16.81 4.12
CA PRO A 996 -11.90 -18.06 4.52
C PRO A 996 -12.25 -18.48 5.96
N ALA A 997 -12.99 -17.64 6.71
CA ALA A 997 -13.35 -17.91 8.10
C ALA A 997 -14.73 -17.43 8.56
N GLY A 998 -15.56 -16.80 7.71
CA GLY A 998 -16.93 -16.41 8.05
C GLY A 998 -17.97 -17.47 7.69
N MET A 999 -19.23 -17.06 7.65
CA MET A 999 -20.40 -17.89 7.31
C MET A 999 -21.54 -17.02 6.76
N GLY A 1000 -22.63 -17.64 6.30
CA GLY A 1000 -23.90 -16.93 6.08
C GLY A 1000 -24.45 -16.36 7.40
N HIS A 1001 -25.19 -15.25 7.35
CA HIS A 1001 -25.82 -14.67 8.52
C HIS A 1001 -26.93 -15.61 9.04
N PRO A 1002 -26.96 -16.02 10.33
CA PRO A 1002 -27.91 -17.03 10.80
C PRO A 1002 -29.39 -16.69 10.60
N THR A 1003 -29.70 -15.39 10.61
CA THR A 1003 -31.07 -14.85 10.60
C THR A 1003 -31.41 -14.00 9.35
N GLU A 1004 -30.46 -13.80 8.42
CA GLU A 1004 -30.65 -12.95 7.23
C GLU A 1004 -30.07 -13.59 5.97
N LYS A 1005 -30.62 -13.26 4.80
CA LYS A 1005 -30.18 -13.82 3.51
C LYS A 1005 -28.95 -13.08 2.93
N ARG A 1006 -27.88 -12.98 3.71
CA ARG A 1006 -26.59 -12.37 3.35
C ARG A 1006 -25.41 -13.11 4.01
N ASP A 1007 -24.19 -12.76 3.64
CA ASP A 1007 -22.99 -13.20 4.37
C ASP A 1007 -22.93 -12.46 5.74
N LEU A 1008 -22.39 -13.12 6.78
CA LEU A 1008 -22.29 -12.56 8.15
C LEU A 1008 -21.29 -11.39 8.21
N TYR A 1009 -20.17 -11.52 7.48
CA TYR A 1009 -19.13 -10.50 7.32
C TYR A 1009 -18.97 -10.13 5.84
N ASP A 1010 -18.36 -8.98 5.55
CA ASP A 1010 -17.91 -8.68 4.18
C ASP A 1010 -16.81 -9.69 3.75
N PRO A 1011 -16.89 -10.27 2.54
CA PRO A 1011 -16.03 -11.39 2.16
C PRO A 1011 -14.53 -11.05 2.01
N ASP A 1012 -14.17 -9.77 1.89
CA ASP A 1012 -12.78 -9.30 1.81
C ASP A 1012 -12.26 -8.79 3.17
N HIS A 1013 -13.10 -8.64 4.22
CA HIS A 1013 -12.66 -8.08 5.51
C HIS A 1013 -11.54 -8.90 6.16
N GLY A 1014 -11.54 -10.23 6.05
CA GLY A 1014 -10.44 -11.06 6.58
C GLY A 1014 -9.08 -10.72 5.92
N LYS A 1015 -9.07 -10.50 4.61
CA LYS A 1015 -7.89 -10.09 3.83
C LYS A 1015 -7.46 -8.66 4.17
N LYS A 1016 -8.40 -7.72 4.33
CA LYS A 1016 -8.12 -6.32 4.71
C LYS A 1016 -7.55 -6.23 6.14
N VAL A 1017 -8.12 -6.95 7.10
CA VAL A 1017 -7.70 -6.91 8.51
C VAL A 1017 -6.30 -7.48 8.70
N LEU A 1018 -5.92 -8.56 8.00
CA LEU A 1018 -4.56 -9.12 8.06
C LEU A 1018 -3.45 -8.10 7.77
N SER A 1019 -3.66 -7.17 6.83
CA SER A 1019 -2.66 -6.15 6.49
C SER A 1019 -2.57 -4.98 7.48
N MET A 1020 -3.41 -4.96 8.53
CA MET A 1020 -3.47 -3.92 9.57
C MET A 1020 -3.39 -4.49 10.99
N ALA A 1021 -3.23 -5.81 11.14
CA ALA A 1021 -3.30 -6.51 12.41
C ALA A 1021 -1.95 -6.48 13.16
N PRO A 1022 -1.88 -5.94 14.40
CA PRO A 1022 -0.66 -5.93 15.20
C PRO A 1022 -0.09 -7.33 15.40
N GLY A 1023 1.23 -7.47 15.26
CA GLY A 1023 1.96 -8.74 15.37
C GLY A 1023 2.01 -9.60 14.10
N LEU A 1024 1.32 -9.20 13.02
CA LEU A 1024 1.34 -9.91 11.72
C LEU A 1024 2.18 -9.21 10.64
N GLU A 1025 2.87 -8.11 10.97
CA GLU A 1025 3.61 -7.25 10.02
C GLU A 1025 4.77 -7.97 9.31
N LYS A 1026 5.28 -9.05 9.92
CA LYS A 1026 6.36 -9.89 9.38
C LYS A 1026 5.87 -10.92 8.34
N LEU A 1027 4.55 -11.13 8.22
CA LEU A 1027 3.96 -12.17 7.39
C LEU A 1027 3.48 -11.61 6.05
N ASN A 1028 4.02 -12.12 4.95
CA ASN A 1028 3.68 -11.64 3.61
C ASN A 1028 2.30 -12.16 3.20
N ILE A 1029 1.28 -11.31 3.33
CA ILE A 1029 -0.09 -11.64 2.96
C ILE A 1029 -0.22 -11.68 1.44
N LEU A 1030 -0.51 -12.86 0.89
CA LEU A 1030 -0.73 -13.08 -0.54
C LEU A 1030 -2.24 -13.12 -0.81
N PRO A 1031 -2.84 -12.02 -1.31
CA PRO A 1031 -4.27 -11.97 -1.56
C PRO A 1031 -4.65 -12.87 -2.75
N PHE A 1032 -5.77 -13.58 -2.63
CA PHE A 1032 -6.37 -14.34 -3.73
C PHE A 1032 -6.62 -13.46 -4.95
N ARG A 1033 -5.74 -13.58 -5.96
CA ARG A 1033 -5.92 -13.04 -7.31
C ARG A 1033 -6.15 -14.21 -8.24
N LEU A 1034 -7.41 -14.53 -8.52
CA LEU A 1034 -7.77 -15.48 -9.56
C LEU A 1034 -7.17 -14.97 -10.87
N THR A 1035 -6.17 -15.67 -11.42
CA THR A 1035 -5.35 -15.10 -12.49
C THR A 1035 -6.13 -14.98 -13.80
N ILE A 1036 -6.51 -13.74 -14.13
CA ILE A 1036 -7.03 -13.33 -15.45
C ILE A 1036 -6.09 -13.79 -16.58
N GLN A 1037 -4.82 -14.01 -16.26
CA GLN A 1037 -3.80 -14.60 -17.14
C GLN A 1037 -4.15 -16.01 -17.63
N LEU A 1038 -4.87 -16.85 -16.86
CA LEU A 1038 -5.39 -18.14 -17.34
C LEU A 1038 -6.52 -17.97 -18.37
N ARG A 1039 -7.35 -16.92 -18.22
CA ARG A 1039 -8.35 -16.49 -19.23
C ARG A 1039 -7.70 -15.99 -20.54
N ARG A 1040 -6.42 -15.59 -20.53
CA ARG A 1040 -5.65 -15.28 -21.75
C ARG A 1040 -4.93 -16.51 -22.32
N LYS A 1041 -4.21 -17.28 -21.48
CA LYS A 1041 -3.28 -18.31 -21.95
C LYS A 1041 -3.93 -19.55 -22.60
N TRP A 1042 -5.17 -19.87 -22.27
CA TRP A 1042 -5.91 -21.01 -22.84
C TRP A 1042 -6.94 -20.59 -23.90
N ARG A 1043 -6.89 -19.35 -24.42
CA ARG A 1043 -7.97 -18.81 -25.26
C ARG A 1043 -7.98 -19.32 -26.71
N PHE A 1044 -6.93 -20.02 -27.15
CA PHE A 1044 -6.97 -20.82 -28.39
C PHE A 1044 -7.70 -22.14 -28.13
N SER A 1045 -8.92 -22.26 -28.69
CA SER A 1045 -9.79 -23.45 -28.64
C SER A 1045 -10.40 -23.77 -27.27
N ILE A 1046 -11.33 -22.91 -26.80
CA ILE A 1046 -12.24 -23.22 -25.68
C ILE A 1046 -13.69 -23.40 -26.17
N PRO A 1047 -14.31 -24.57 -25.98
CA PRO A 1047 -15.75 -24.78 -26.18
C PRO A 1047 -16.62 -24.04 -25.14
N HIS A 1048 -17.93 -23.99 -25.40
CA HIS A 1048 -18.94 -23.30 -24.58
C HIS A 1048 -18.99 -23.74 -23.09
N VAL A 1049 -18.44 -24.92 -22.78
CA VAL A 1049 -18.39 -25.55 -21.44
C VAL A 1049 -17.58 -24.73 -20.42
N LEU A 1050 -16.48 -24.08 -20.82
CA LEU A 1050 -15.62 -23.36 -19.86
C LEU A 1050 -16.11 -21.93 -19.54
N LYS A 1051 -17.22 -21.47 -20.12
CA LYS A 1051 -17.81 -20.16 -19.78
C LYS A 1051 -18.69 -20.24 -18.52
N SER A 1052 -19.40 -21.36 -18.31
CA SER A 1052 -20.04 -21.67 -17.02
C SER A 1052 -18.99 -21.96 -15.96
N PHE A 1053 -17.90 -22.65 -16.31
CA PHE A 1053 -16.80 -23.01 -15.40
C PHE A 1053 -16.27 -21.86 -14.54
N PHE A 1054 -15.90 -20.72 -15.15
CA PHE A 1054 -15.44 -19.56 -14.38
C PHE A 1054 -16.56 -18.90 -13.56
N SER A 1055 -17.81 -18.91 -14.05
CA SER A 1055 -18.97 -18.48 -13.26
C SER A 1055 -19.30 -19.44 -12.10
N PHE A 1056 -18.78 -20.67 -12.13
CA PHE A 1056 -19.00 -21.70 -11.11
C PHE A 1056 -17.92 -21.66 -10.04
N LEU A 1057 -16.67 -21.35 -10.40
CA LEU A 1057 -15.56 -21.08 -9.46
C LEU A 1057 -15.81 -19.86 -8.56
N GLU A 1058 -16.67 -18.94 -8.97
CA GLU A 1058 -17.07 -17.76 -8.19
C GLU A 1058 -18.33 -18.02 -7.31
N GLN A 1059 -18.92 -19.22 -7.34
CA GLN A 1059 -20.21 -19.51 -6.68
C GLN A 1059 -20.12 -20.59 -5.59
N ARG A 1060 -21.18 -20.67 -4.78
CA ARG A 1060 -21.19 -21.30 -3.45
C ARG A 1060 -20.79 -22.78 -3.46
N GLN A 1061 -20.01 -23.17 -2.44
CA GLN A 1061 -19.76 -24.56 -2.04
C GLN A 1061 -21.05 -25.40 -1.94
N GLU A 1062 -22.16 -24.77 -1.55
CA GLU A 1062 -23.51 -25.35 -1.57
C GLU A 1062 -23.87 -26.02 -2.91
N ILE A 1063 -23.48 -25.44 -4.05
CA ILE A 1063 -23.78 -26.02 -5.38
C ILE A 1063 -22.91 -27.27 -5.65
N MET A 1064 -21.65 -27.27 -5.21
CA MET A 1064 -20.80 -28.47 -5.22
C MET A 1064 -21.42 -29.60 -4.39
N ARG A 1065 -21.98 -29.28 -3.21
CA ARG A 1065 -22.69 -30.26 -2.37
C ARG A 1065 -23.97 -30.75 -3.02
N THR A 1066 -24.71 -29.89 -3.73
CA THR A 1066 -25.89 -30.30 -4.51
C THR A 1066 -25.51 -31.30 -5.60
N TYR A 1067 -24.51 -31.00 -6.44
CA TYR A 1067 -24.05 -31.94 -7.49
C TYR A 1067 -23.56 -33.27 -6.92
N ALA A 1068 -22.77 -33.25 -5.85
CA ALA A 1068 -22.31 -34.50 -5.21
C ALA A 1068 -23.47 -35.33 -4.61
N ARG A 1069 -24.58 -34.69 -4.21
CA ARG A 1069 -25.81 -35.36 -3.74
C ARG A 1069 -26.72 -35.81 -4.89
N THR A 1070 -26.77 -35.11 -6.03
CA THR A 1070 -27.59 -35.52 -7.18
C THR A 1070 -26.89 -36.56 -8.07
N GLY A 1071 -25.61 -36.84 -7.84
CA GLY A 1071 -24.79 -37.67 -8.72
C GLY A 1071 -24.42 -36.96 -10.03
N GLU A 1072 -24.71 -35.65 -10.14
CA GLU A 1072 -24.35 -34.83 -11.28
C GLU A 1072 -22.86 -34.47 -11.23
N ASN A 1073 -22.18 -34.50 -12.38
CA ASN A 1073 -20.80 -34.06 -12.45
C ASN A 1073 -20.71 -32.53 -12.61
N PRO A 1074 -19.81 -31.85 -11.87
CA PRO A 1074 -19.51 -30.44 -12.10
C PRO A 1074 -18.84 -30.26 -13.48
N PRO A 1075 -18.80 -29.03 -14.03
CA PRO A 1075 -18.20 -28.80 -15.33
C PRO A 1075 -16.72 -29.21 -15.38
N ASP A 1076 -16.29 -29.72 -16.53
CA ASP A 1076 -14.96 -30.31 -16.73
C ASP A 1076 -13.83 -29.44 -16.18
N GLY A 1077 -12.96 -30.04 -15.37
CA GLY A 1077 -11.83 -29.37 -14.73
C GLY A 1077 -12.13 -28.71 -13.38
N PHE A 1078 -13.29 -28.93 -12.76
CA PHE A 1078 -13.62 -28.36 -11.43
C PHE A 1078 -12.76 -28.93 -10.30
N MET A 1079 -12.49 -30.22 -10.34
CA MET A 1079 -11.67 -30.97 -9.38
C MET A 1079 -10.98 -32.11 -10.15
N CYS A 1080 -9.94 -32.73 -9.59
CA CYS A 1080 -9.45 -34.00 -10.14
C CYS A 1080 -10.57 -35.07 -10.11
N PRO A 1081 -10.69 -35.96 -11.12
CA PRO A 1081 -11.76 -36.96 -11.15
C PRO A 1081 -11.74 -37.92 -9.96
N SER A 1082 -10.56 -38.29 -9.49
CA SER A 1082 -10.35 -39.12 -8.30
C SER A 1082 -10.85 -38.40 -7.02
N GLY A 1083 -10.46 -37.13 -6.82
CA GLY A 1083 -10.90 -36.31 -5.70
C GLY A 1083 -12.40 -35.98 -5.74
N TRP A 1084 -12.99 -35.83 -6.93
CA TRP A 1084 -14.45 -35.70 -7.08
C TRP A 1084 -15.17 -36.99 -6.68
N SER A 1085 -14.64 -38.15 -7.09
CA SER A 1085 -15.21 -39.46 -6.75
C SER A 1085 -15.29 -39.71 -5.24
N VAL A 1086 -14.32 -39.19 -4.46
CA VAL A 1086 -14.36 -39.21 -2.98
C VAL A 1086 -15.57 -38.44 -2.44
N LEU A 1087 -15.85 -37.26 -2.98
CA LEU A 1087 -16.99 -36.44 -2.54
C LEU A 1087 -18.35 -37.04 -2.94
N VAL A 1088 -18.47 -37.59 -4.15
CA VAL A 1088 -19.72 -38.28 -4.58
C VAL A 1088 -19.99 -39.51 -3.71
N LYS A 1089 -18.96 -40.34 -3.46
CA LYS A 1089 -19.03 -41.50 -2.54
C LYS A 1089 -19.51 -41.11 -1.14
N TYR A 1090 -19.00 -40.00 -0.60
CA TYR A 1090 -19.44 -39.48 0.71
C TYR A 1090 -20.89 -38.96 0.69
N TYR A 1091 -21.27 -38.16 -0.31
CA TYR A 1091 -22.63 -37.62 -0.36
C TYR A 1091 -23.70 -38.66 -0.72
N ALA A 1092 -23.33 -39.75 -1.41
CA ALA A 1092 -24.18 -40.91 -1.62
C ALA A 1092 -24.38 -41.75 -0.34
N SER A 1093 -23.33 -42.00 0.45
CA SER A 1093 -23.47 -42.79 1.69
C SER A 1093 -24.35 -42.09 2.74
N LEU A 1094 -24.40 -40.76 2.72
CA LEU A 1094 -25.39 -40.01 3.50
C LEU A 1094 -26.83 -40.37 3.09
N GLN A 1095 -27.12 -40.50 1.80
CA GLN A 1095 -28.46 -40.87 1.31
C GLN A 1095 -28.84 -42.30 1.69
N GLU A 1096 -27.91 -43.26 1.58
CA GLU A 1096 -28.11 -44.63 2.06
C GLU A 1096 -28.36 -44.67 3.58
N SER A 1097 -27.70 -43.81 4.37
CA SER A 1097 -27.98 -43.65 5.81
C SER A 1097 -29.35 -43.01 6.09
N ASP A 1098 -29.78 -42.09 5.23
CA ASP A 1098 -31.07 -41.39 5.30
C ASP A 1098 -32.25 -42.28 4.88
N GLU A 1099 -32.04 -43.26 3.99
CA GLU A 1099 -33.06 -44.24 3.60
C GLU A 1099 -33.12 -45.41 4.58
N SER A 1100 -31.98 -45.93 5.05
CA SER A 1100 -31.95 -47.01 6.03
C SER A 1100 -32.48 -46.58 7.42
N SER A 1101 -32.22 -45.34 7.85
CA SER A 1101 -32.83 -44.78 9.07
C SER A 1101 -34.34 -44.55 8.90
N LYS A 1102 -34.82 -44.13 7.72
CA LYS A 1102 -36.26 -44.06 7.42
C LYS A 1102 -36.93 -45.44 7.36
N GLN A 1103 -36.24 -46.49 6.91
CA GLN A 1103 -36.74 -47.86 6.98
C GLN A 1103 -36.80 -48.39 8.42
N GLN A 1104 -35.80 -48.07 9.27
CA GLN A 1104 -35.82 -48.44 10.69
C GLN A 1104 -36.87 -47.65 11.50
N ALA A 1105 -37.26 -46.45 11.07
CA ALA A 1105 -38.34 -45.66 11.68
C ALA A 1105 -39.77 -46.10 11.28
N VAL A 1106 -39.91 -47.19 10.51
CA VAL A 1106 -41.18 -47.71 9.95
C VAL A 1106 -41.42 -49.19 10.34
N VAL A 1107 -40.70 -49.69 11.36
CA VAL A 1107 -40.81 -51.05 11.93
C VAL A 1107 -41.19 -50.99 13.41
#